data_AF-V5HYU1-F1
#
_entry.id   AF-V5HYU1-F1
#
_cell.length_a   1.000
_cell.length_b   1.000
_cell.length_c   1.000
_cell.angle_alpha   90.00
_cell.angle_beta   90.00
_cell.angle_gamma   90.00
#
_symmetry.space_group_name_H-M   'P 1'
#
loop_
_entity.id
_entity.type
_entity.pdbx_description
1 polymer ?
#
loop_
_entity_poly.entity_id
_entity_poly.type
_entity_poly.pdbx_seq_one_letter_code
_entity_poly.pdbx_strand_id
1 'polypeptide(L)'
;MMLSVGVSSYANPSEYQLLELPRPEITDPKDVIVKVHAASVNPVDLKKAEGVFKVALKDSFPYKLGYDASGTVTEIGAGVTQFKVGDAVYVRLPESHRGSWAEYAVCPERYIALKPPSLSFEDAAAIPLAATTAFQALRKYDGDLSGKTVFVPAGLSGTGQFCCQLAKNVFHAGKVITTVSTSKVPKVPELLGDGTVDEIIDYKKVDPKTIIEHGSVDFLFDTTGLAMDYLCLMRRGSGCIISISTAPSGDQLQNSAVMRLPHRPTVPLVPRLALNVLDAVRKLRARRYGVSYSYMFLEPSGEDLGTLGGYAQEGKLKPVIGTTVKMQDIEESIFVPLESYYNNKGFGKAPGEAALNSLNESYPDPSFATVNGTYKSHQSGIVYSLPGYQNGSFDNAICSGQTIHVEPAEYFSVSMLVSSDVFGATVSGNVTYNYTDSIESTISELRALPWWSFLTLTRGEIIFPYRYTANRTDFNTSHIFEYTATLQPGKKLSSITLPSTTNATSGRLHVFAISLWRGSSESSSNSPSVRAEIQFVRPTQKWVGDGHQVVEVTINNPGTGCISNGGLNISISDPDVQTSRPGFIRRLCPGDQKRVDVAVAGASNGTLTVMLEYDGLVSSTKIPDIQLGLTDWTADYDSISRHESPQWFDDGKYGIFIHWGPYSVPGWGNSTPYETYAEWFWWYSTHRAADVSDVYDYRLRTFGPTWNYDNSFPDFTAANFDSKGLVDLIHDSGAKYFVLTTKHHDGFALFDTAETTHRNALHYGPKRDLVREIFDAADKYHPEIHRGTYFSLPEWFNPDFGPYGFANGPGNTSSSWPGIIARNPYTGLNEPYTGRLPINDFIVDLMVPQMEILAYNYSTDIMWCDCGAANGTAGFAANWWNHARAENRQVTINSRCGIPQASDFDTPEYTTFSSPQRHKWETNEGMDPFSYGYNRATTPKAYMNATSLIGDLVDIVSKNGNFLLDIGPRADGSIVEAEVQNLREAGKWIHAHGEAIFNTTYWFVMSEYQNYEENIDVRFTQTNDAFYILMLERPSSDNVYIDAPIPVLDGDSVTVLDSAGGETPVQWNKDSQKGPGVTFHIPEEIFGHDEYCWVLKVEYRF
;
A
#
# COMPACT_ATOMS: atom_id res chain seq x y z
N MET A 1 -24.45 12.46 18.73
CA MET A 1 -23.40 11.48 19.07
C MET A 1 -22.05 12.19 19.06
N MET A 2 -21.03 11.59 19.68
CA MET A 2 -19.62 12.00 19.65
C MET A 2 -18.73 10.75 19.69
N LEU A 3 -17.54 10.84 19.11
CA LEU A 3 -16.51 9.81 19.26
C LEU A 3 -15.79 9.95 20.60
N SER A 4 -15.48 8.81 21.24
CA SER A 4 -14.74 8.74 22.49
C SER A 4 -13.96 7.43 22.60
N VAL A 5 -12.70 7.51 23.00
CA VAL A 5 -11.91 6.32 23.32
C VAL A 5 -12.33 5.78 24.69
N GLY A 6 -12.65 4.49 24.74
CA GLY A 6 -13.10 3.84 25.96
C GLY A 6 -12.86 2.33 25.97
N VAL A 7 -13.26 1.70 27.07
CA VAL A 7 -13.21 0.24 27.23
C VAL A 7 -14.55 -0.29 27.72
N SER A 8 -14.92 -1.51 27.32
CA SER A 8 -16.15 -2.20 27.72
C SER A 8 -15.98 -3.06 29.00
N SER A 9 -14.73 -3.38 29.35
CA SER A 9 -14.31 -3.99 30.62
C SER A 9 -12.94 -3.46 31.04
N TYR A 10 -12.46 -3.83 32.23
CA TYR A 10 -11.07 -3.51 32.60
C TYR A 10 -10.11 -4.21 31.64
N ALA A 11 -9.21 -3.45 31.01
CA ALA A 11 -8.45 -3.91 29.86
C ALA A 11 -7.12 -3.18 29.70
N ASN A 12 -6.17 -3.78 28.99
CA ASN A 12 -4.89 -3.16 28.63
C ASN A 12 -5.05 -2.23 27.41
N PRO A 13 -4.06 -1.35 27.11
CA PRO A 13 -4.15 -0.42 25.96
C PRO A 13 -4.50 -1.03 24.60
N SER A 14 -4.12 -2.29 24.35
CA SER A 14 -4.42 -3.00 23.09
C SER A 14 -5.92 -3.30 22.87
N GLU A 15 -6.73 -3.19 23.92
CA GLU A 15 -8.16 -3.48 23.92
C GLU A 15 -9.02 -2.19 23.97
N TYR A 16 -8.39 -1.02 23.80
CA TYR A 16 -9.10 0.26 23.78
C TYR A 16 -9.85 0.43 22.45
N GLN A 17 -11.05 0.98 22.51
CA GLN A 17 -11.94 1.09 21.37
C GLN A 17 -12.33 2.55 21.13
N LEU A 18 -12.53 2.90 19.86
CA LEU A 18 -13.20 4.15 19.48
C LEU A 18 -14.72 3.93 19.52
N LEU A 19 -15.39 4.56 20.48
CA LEU A 19 -16.83 4.39 20.76
C LEU A 19 -17.64 5.60 20.27
N GLU A 20 -18.81 5.36 19.68
CA GLU A 20 -19.84 6.40 19.50
C GLU A 20 -20.69 6.53 20.76
N LEU A 21 -20.59 7.66 21.46
CA LEU A 21 -21.36 7.95 22.68
C LEU A 21 -22.31 9.14 22.49
N PRO A 22 -23.36 9.29 23.31
CA PRO A 22 -24.15 10.52 23.31
C PRO A 22 -23.26 11.73 23.60
N ARG A 23 -23.49 12.83 22.87
CA ARG A 23 -22.85 14.11 23.18
C ARG A 23 -23.32 14.52 24.59
N PRO A 24 -22.42 14.98 25.47
CA PRO A 24 -22.83 15.39 26.80
C PRO A 24 -23.74 16.62 26.77
N GLU A 25 -24.57 16.74 27.80
CA GLU A 25 -25.43 17.91 28.06
C GLU A 25 -25.08 18.52 29.42
N ILE A 26 -25.38 19.81 29.59
CA ILE A 26 -25.14 20.50 30.87
C ILE A 26 -26.22 20.11 31.87
N THR A 27 -25.82 19.36 32.90
CA THR A 27 -26.70 18.98 34.02
C THR A 27 -26.48 19.79 35.28
N ASP A 28 -25.27 20.33 35.51
CA ASP A 28 -24.97 21.23 36.63
C ASP A 28 -24.85 22.67 36.10
N PRO A 29 -25.49 23.68 36.74
CA PRO A 29 -25.42 25.06 36.29
C PRO A 29 -24.00 25.65 36.29
N LYS A 30 -23.01 25.02 36.95
CA LYS A 30 -21.62 25.47 36.98
C LYS A 30 -20.69 24.71 36.02
N ASP A 31 -21.23 23.88 35.14
CA ASP A 31 -20.46 23.16 34.15
C ASP A 31 -20.33 23.92 32.83
N VAL A 32 -19.28 23.61 32.08
CA VAL A 32 -19.06 24.03 30.69
C VAL A 32 -18.84 22.80 29.81
N ILE A 33 -19.22 22.89 28.54
CA ILE A 33 -18.90 21.87 27.53
C ILE A 33 -17.76 22.39 26.67
N VAL A 34 -16.67 21.63 26.64
CA VAL A 34 -15.48 21.91 25.85
C VAL A 34 -15.49 21.00 24.63
N LYS A 35 -15.42 21.59 23.42
CA LYS A 35 -15.03 20.85 22.22
C LYS A 35 -13.52 20.62 22.30
N VAL A 36 -13.13 19.37 22.45
CA VAL A 36 -11.74 18.98 22.67
C VAL A 36 -11.00 19.04 21.33
N HIS A 37 -9.86 19.73 21.32
CA HIS A 37 -8.94 19.75 20.17
C HIS A 37 -7.76 18.81 20.41
N ALA A 38 -7.28 18.72 21.65
CA ALA A 38 -6.22 17.80 22.04
C ALA A 38 -6.44 17.27 23.46
N ALA A 39 -5.95 16.06 23.71
CA ALA A 39 -5.90 15.43 25.03
C ALA A 39 -4.53 14.79 25.23
N SER A 40 -4.08 14.66 26.48
CA SER A 40 -2.84 13.97 26.80
C SER A 40 -3.08 12.64 27.50
N VAL A 41 -2.11 11.74 27.36
CA VAL A 41 -2.12 10.40 27.94
C VAL A 41 -1.25 10.38 29.20
N ASN A 42 -1.84 10.04 30.34
CA ASN A 42 -1.16 9.98 31.62
C ASN A 42 -1.12 8.54 32.17
N PRO A 43 -0.08 8.15 32.95
CA PRO A 43 -0.01 6.81 33.55
C PRO A 43 -1.22 6.39 34.38
N VAL A 44 -1.97 7.35 34.93
CA VAL A 44 -3.19 7.07 35.69
C VAL A 44 -4.35 6.65 34.79
N ASP A 45 -4.43 7.15 33.55
CA ASP A 45 -5.47 6.77 32.58
C ASP A 45 -5.40 5.26 32.33
N LEU A 46 -4.18 4.76 32.06
CA LEU A 46 -3.91 3.35 31.78
C LEU A 46 -4.18 2.47 33.00
N LYS A 47 -3.59 2.81 34.16
CA LYS A 47 -3.77 2.04 35.41
C LYS A 47 -5.23 1.93 35.83
N LYS A 48 -6.03 2.96 35.53
CA LYS A 48 -7.46 2.97 35.79
C LYS A 48 -8.20 2.00 34.86
N ALA A 49 -7.92 2.06 33.56
CA ALA A 49 -8.47 1.13 32.58
C ALA A 49 -8.12 -0.34 32.89
N GLU A 50 -6.90 -0.61 33.37
CA GLU A 50 -6.44 -1.94 33.80
C GLU A 50 -7.10 -2.42 35.11
N GLY A 51 -7.82 -1.54 35.82
CA GLY A 51 -8.56 -1.90 37.03
C GLY A 51 -7.74 -1.90 38.33
N VAL A 52 -6.64 -1.12 38.41
CA VAL A 52 -5.82 -1.00 39.64
C VAL A 52 -6.64 -0.58 40.87
N PHE A 53 -7.77 0.11 40.69
CA PHE A 53 -8.65 0.55 41.78
C PHE A 53 -9.96 -0.26 41.90
N LYS A 54 -10.15 -1.36 41.15
CA LYS A 54 -11.42 -2.10 41.09
C LYS A 54 -11.95 -2.64 42.42
N VAL A 55 -11.06 -2.80 43.41
CA VAL A 55 -11.41 -3.23 44.78
C VAL A 55 -12.04 -2.10 45.60
N ALA A 56 -11.70 -0.85 45.29
CA ALA A 56 -12.19 0.34 45.99
C ALA A 56 -13.27 1.09 45.19
N LEU A 57 -13.25 0.98 43.86
CA LEU A 57 -14.15 1.65 42.93
C LEU A 57 -14.82 0.62 42.03
N LYS A 58 -16.15 0.63 42.00
CA LYS A 58 -16.92 -0.11 41.00
C LYS A 58 -17.22 0.84 39.85
N ASP A 59 -16.56 0.65 38.72
CA ASP A 59 -16.76 1.48 37.55
C ASP A 59 -17.96 1.03 36.71
N SER A 60 -18.58 1.99 36.03
CA SER A 60 -19.61 1.76 35.03
C SER A 60 -18.98 1.74 33.63
N PHE A 61 -19.40 0.80 32.80
CA PHE A 61 -18.96 0.65 31.41
C PHE A 61 -20.05 1.11 30.42
N PRO A 62 -19.69 1.65 29.23
CA PRO A 62 -18.33 1.86 28.73
C PRO A 62 -17.56 2.90 29.55
N TYR A 63 -16.31 2.57 29.90
CA TYR A 63 -15.44 3.41 30.71
C TYR A 63 -14.71 4.40 29.80
N LYS A 64 -15.07 5.68 29.91
CA LYS A 64 -14.44 6.77 29.14
C LYS A 64 -13.06 7.10 29.66
N LEU A 65 -12.08 7.23 28.76
CA LEU A 65 -10.67 7.44 29.09
C LEU A 65 -10.27 8.92 29.01
N GLY A 66 -9.22 9.28 29.78
CA GLY A 66 -8.61 10.61 29.75
C GLY A 66 -9.07 11.56 30.84
N TYR A 67 -8.10 12.27 31.44
CA TYR A 67 -8.32 13.41 32.33
C TYR A 67 -7.99 14.76 31.70
N ASP A 68 -6.95 14.83 30.87
CA ASP A 68 -6.43 16.11 30.37
C ASP A 68 -7.03 16.45 29.02
N ALA A 69 -7.43 17.71 28.85
CA ALA A 69 -7.91 18.24 27.57
C ALA A 69 -7.50 19.70 27.38
N SER A 70 -7.40 20.11 26.13
CA SER A 70 -7.46 21.49 25.70
C SER A 70 -8.46 21.62 24.55
N GLY A 71 -9.17 22.75 24.51
CA GLY A 71 -10.36 22.85 23.67
C GLY A 71 -10.95 24.24 23.63
N THR A 72 -12.11 24.35 23.00
CA THR A 72 -12.91 25.57 22.96
C THR A 72 -14.22 25.36 23.72
N VAL A 73 -14.59 26.30 24.58
CA VAL A 73 -15.89 26.29 25.25
C VAL A 73 -17.00 26.47 24.21
N THR A 74 -17.93 25.54 24.15
CA THR A 74 -19.07 25.55 23.22
C THR A 74 -20.39 25.88 23.91
N GLU A 75 -20.54 25.49 25.18
CA GLU A 75 -21.74 25.73 25.98
C GLU A 75 -21.34 26.02 27.44
N ILE A 76 -22.14 26.82 28.13
CA ILE A 76 -21.95 27.19 29.52
C ILE A 76 -23.27 27.04 30.30
N GLY A 77 -23.19 26.58 31.54
CA GLY A 77 -24.31 26.54 32.45
C GLY A 77 -24.69 27.94 32.97
N ALA A 78 -25.92 28.10 33.43
CA ALA A 78 -26.45 29.40 33.88
C ALA A 78 -25.73 30.00 35.11
N GLY A 79 -24.93 29.21 35.83
CA GLY A 79 -24.15 29.60 36.99
C GLY A 79 -22.65 29.79 36.74
N VAL A 80 -22.19 29.68 35.49
CA VAL A 80 -20.80 29.94 35.07
C VAL A 80 -20.59 31.45 34.95
N THR A 81 -19.51 31.98 35.53
CA THR A 81 -19.21 33.42 35.56
C THR A 81 -17.81 33.81 35.07
N GLN A 82 -16.89 32.85 34.96
CA GLN A 82 -15.47 33.05 34.65
C GLN A 82 -15.14 32.77 33.18
N PHE A 83 -16.00 32.04 32.46
CA PHE A 83 -15.79 31.65 31.07
C PHE A 83 -17.00 31.96 30.19
N LYS A 84 -16.77 32.12 28.89
CA LYS A 84 -17.81 32.30 27.88
C LYS A 84 -17.61 31.34 26.71
N VAL A 85 -18.68 31.14 25.94
CA VAL A 85 -18.61 30.40 24.67
C VAL A 85 -17.58 31.06 23.75
N GLY A 86 -16.73 30.24 23.13
CA GLY A 86 -15.62 30.64 22.27
C GLY A 86 -14.27 30.76 22.98
N ASP A 87 -14.21 30.70 24.32
CA ASP A 87 -12.93 30.74 25.03
C ASP A 87 -12.09 29.49 24.75
N ALA A 88 -10.79 29.69 24.47
CA ALA A 88 -9.81 28.63 24.39
C ALA A 88 -9.34 28.26 25.81
N VAL A 89 -9.45 27.00 26.17
CA VAL A 89 -9.31 26.50 27.54
C VAL A 89 -8.51 25.20 27.59
N TYR A 90 -8.01 24.87 28.77
CA TYR A 90 -7.35 23.59 29.08
C TYR A 90 -7.65 23.18 30.52
N VAL A 91 -7.66 21.88 30.77
CA VAL A 91 -8.32 21.31 31.93
C VAL A 91 -7.70 19.98 32.36
N ARG A 92 -7.68 19.75 33.67
CA ARG A 92 -7.57 18.41 34.28
C ARG A 92 -8.95 18.05 34.84
N LEU A 93 -9.68 17.19 34.14
CA LEU A 93 -11.04 16.80 34.51
C LEU A 93 -11.07 16.08 35.87
N PRO A 94 -12.08 16.31 36.72
CA PRO A 94 -12.28 15.51 37.92
C PRO A 94 -12.74 14.09 37.56
N GLU A 95 -12.58 13.14 38.48
CA GLU A 95 -12.98 11.74 38.27
C GLU A 95 -14.45 11.57 37.85
N SER A 96 -15.33 12.43 38.38
CA SER A 96 -16.76 12.43 38.08
C SER A 96 -17.10 12.87 36.65
N HIS A 97 -16.19 13.56 35.96
CA HIS A 97 -16.39 14.08 34.61
C HIS A 97 -15.29 13.62 33.64
N ARG A 98 -14.56 12.56 33.99
CA ARG A 98 -13.52 11.98 33.12
C ARG A 98 -14.07 11.60 31.74
N GLY A 99 -13.16 11.44 30.78
CA GLY A 99 -13.50 11.15 29.40
C GLY A 99 -13.01 12.22 28.43
N SER A 100 -11.80 12.76 28.63
CA SER A 100 -11.24 13.79 27.76
C SER A 100 -10.76 13.24 26.41
N TRP A 101 -10.57 11.93 26.27
CA TRP A 101 -10.27 11.30 24.97
C TRP A 101 -11.59 11.16 24.20
N ALA A 102 -12.21 12.28 23.88
CA ALA A 102 -13.52 12.39 23.22
C ALA A 102 -13.62 13.74 22.51
N GLU A 103 -14.53 13.87 21.54
CA GLU A 103 -14.73 15.15 20.83
C GLU A 103 -15.30 16.26 21.73
N TYR A 104 -16.05 15.88 22.78
CA TYR A 104 -16.62 16.83 23.74
C TYR A 104 -16.45 16.33 25.18
N ALA A 105 -16.08 17.23 26.08
CA ALA A 105 -15.94 16.95 27.51
C ALA A 105 -16.69 17.99 28.36
N VAL A 106 -17.34 17.51 29.42
CA VAL A 106 -17.98 18.38 30.44
C VAL A 106 -16.96 18.69 31.52
N CYS A 107 -16.86 19.94 31.93
CA CYS A 107 -16.01 20.33 33.04
C CYS A 107 -16.71 21.30 33.99
N PRO A 108 -16.64 21.08 35.32
CA PRO A 108 -16.97 22.11 36.29
C PRO A 108 -16.04 23.32 36.16
N GLU A 109 -16.59 24.53 36.19
CA GLU A 109 -15.88 25.82 36.03
C GLU A 109 -14.62 25.94 36.92
N ARG A 110 -14.63 25.36 38.12
CA ARG A 110 -13.51 25.46 39.08
C ARG A 110 -12.26 24.65 38.71
N TYR A 111 -12.33 23.79 37.69
CA TYR A 111 -11.22 22.90 37.29
C TYR A 111 -10.59 23.26 35.95
N ILE A 112 -11.07 24.31 35.30
CA ILE A 112 -10.67 24.75 33.97
C ILE A 112 -9.93 26.10 34.04
N ALA A 113 -9.05 26.35 33.08
CA ALA A 113 -8.32 27.62 32.94
C ALA A 113 -8.26 28.06 31.47
N LEU A 114 -8.06 29.36 31.24
CA LEU A 114 -7.84 29.91 29.90
C LEU A 114 -6.50 29.46 29.35
N LYS A 115 -6.51 28.87 28.15
CA LYS A 115 -5.31 28.43 27.46
C LYS A 115 -4.38 29.63 27.17
N PRO A 116 -3.08 29.57 27.53
CA PRO A 116 -2.14 30.59 27.13
C PRO A 116 -2.15 30.78 25.60
N PRO A 117 -2.26 32.02 25.10
CA PRO A 117 -2.26 32.28 23.66
C PRO A 117 -0.98 31.83 22.96
N SER A 118 0.15 31.77 23.67
CA SER A 118 1.44 31.34 23.11
C SER A 118 1.55 29.85 22.81
N LEU A 119 0.68 29.01 23.37
CA LEU A 119 0.75 27.55 23.21
C LEU A 119 -0.16 27.08 22.07
N SER A 120 0.15 25.93 21.46
CA SER A 120 -0.84 25.19 20.67
C SER A 120 -1.85 24.47 21.59
N PHE A 121 -2.89 23.86 21.01
CA PHE A 121 -3.81 23.03 21.80
C PHE A 121 -3.10 21.78 22.34
N GLU A 122 -2.25 21.16 21.53
CA GLU A 122 -1.44 19.99 21.87
C GLU A 122 -0.52 20.28 23.05
N ASP A 123 0.23 21.39 22.99
CA ASP A 123 1.11 21.86 24.07
C ASP A 123 0.33 22.12 25.35
N ALA A 124 -0.83 22.79 25.24
CA ALA A 124 -1.66 23.08 26.40
C ALA A 124 -2.27 21.83 27.04
N ALA A 125 -2.60 20.80 26.26
CA ALA A 125 -3.16 19.55 26.76
C ALA A 125 -2.16 18.69 27.53
N ALA A 126 -0.85 18.89 27.32
CA ALA A 126 0.22 18.15 28.02
C ALA A 126 0.53 18.66 29.44
N ILE A 127 0.02 19.84 29.80
CA ILE A 127 0.28 20.52 31.08
C ILE A 127 -0.59 20.03 32.25
N PRO A 128 -1.93 19.81 32.13
CA PRO A 128 -2.83 19.90 33.26
C PRO A 128 -2.55 18.91 34.40
N LEU A 129 -2.45 17.62 34.15
CA LEU A 129 -2.19 16.63 35.20
C LEU A 129 -0.73 16.71 35.64
N ALA A 130 0.19 16.67 34.68
CA ALA A 130 1.60 16.48 34.95
C ALA A 130 2.25 17.69 35.64
N ALA A 131 2.03 18.91 35.12
CA ALA A 131 2.62 20.12 35.69
C ALA A 131 1.96 20.49 37.03
N THR A 132 0.65 20.34 37.16
CA THR A 132 -0.05 20.57 38.44
C THR A 132 0.43 19.62 39.53
N THR A 133 0.71 18.35 39.19
CA THR A 133 1.28 17.40 40.14
C THR A 133 2.66 17.84 40.62
N ALA A 134 3.54 18.26 39.71
CA ALA A 134 4.87 18.76 40.06
C ALA A 134 4.79 20.05 40.90
N PHE A 135 3.92 20.98 40.51
CA PHE A 135 3.72 22.26 41.21
C PHE A 135 3.22 22.07 42.64
N GLN A 136 2.19 21.24 42.84
CA GLN A 136 1.67 20.96 44.16
C GLN A 136 2.66 20.16 45.02
N ALA A 137 3.48 19.29 44.42
CA ALA A 137 4.53 18.58 45.15
C ALA A 137 5.61 19.53 45.68
N LEU A 138 6.12 20.46 44.86
CA LEU A 138 7.11 21.46 45.26
C LEU A 138 6.59 22.35 46.39
N ARG A 139 5.31 22.74 46.35
CA ARG A 139 4.64 23.53 47.41
C ARG A 139 4.48 22.80 48.74
N LYS A 140 4.73 21.50 48.81
CA LYS A 140 4.73 20.74 50.08
C LYS A 140 6.04 20.82 50.85
N TYR A 141 7.09 21.40 50.28
CA TYR A 141 8.29 21.70 51.03
C TYR A 141 7.98 22.77 52.08
N ASP A 142 8.29 22.48 53.35
CA ASP A 142 8.07 23.40 54.47
C ASP A 142 9.20 24.43 54.53
N GLY A 143 9.10 25.46 53.69
CA GLY A 143 10.08 26.54 53.57
C GLY A 143 10.32 26.98 52.13
N ASP A 144 11.42 27.69 51.93
CA ASP A 144 11.87 28.16 50.61
C ASP A 144 12.90 27.19 50.00
N LEU A 145 12.72 26.86 48.72
CA LEU A 145 13.64 26.02 47.95
C LEU A 145 14.81 26.82 47.36
N SER A 146 14.82 28.15 47.50
CA SER A 146 15.91 29.01 47.03
C SER A 146 17.26 28.55 47.59
N GLY A 147 18.20 28.24 46.70
CA GLY A 147 19.54 27.76 47.07
C GLY A 147 19.60 26.31 47.60
N LYS A 148 18.49 25.56 47.61
CA LYS A 148 18.42 24.16 48.04
C LYS A 148 18.75 23.18 46.92
N THR A 149 19.09 21.94 47.31
CA THR A 149 19.29 20.84 46.36
C THR A 149 17.99 20.04 46.18
N VAL A 150 17.49 20.00 44.96
CA VAL A 150 16.29 19.27 44.54
C VAL A 150 16.68 18.07 43.68
N PHE A 151 16.25 16.87 44.06
CA PHE A 151 16.46 15.65 43.28
C PHE A 151 15.14 15.17 42.65
N VAL A 152 15.11 15.12 41.32
CA VAL A 152 13.97 14.64 40.52
C VAL A 152 14.45 13.46 39.68
N PRO A 153 14.35 12.21 40.15
CA PRO A 153 14.62 11.06 39.29
C PRO A 153 13.68 11.06 38.07
N ALA A 154 14.14 10.47 36.96
CA ALA A 154 13.42 10.42 35.68
C ALA A 154 12.98 11.81 35.17
N GLY A 155 13.93 12.73 34.98
CA GLY A 155 13.66 14.15 34.64
C GLY A 155 12.98 14.41 33.30
N LEU A 156 12.96 13.42 32.39
CA LEU A 156 12.19 13.48 31.14
C LEU A 156 10.89 12.64 31.19
N SER A 157 10.45 12.24 32.39
CA SER A 157 9.11 11.67 32.59
C SER A 157 8.03 12.76 32.58
N GLY A 158 6.76 12.38 32.41
CA GLY A 158 5.63 13.32 32.34
C GLY A 158 5.65 14.40 33.44
N THR A 159 5.76 14.01 34.71
CA THR A 159 5.85 14.98 35.83
C THR A 159 7.27 15.48 36.08
N GLY A 160 8.30 14.69 35.77
CA GLY A 160 9.69 15.03 36.02
C GLY A 160 10.14 16.28 35.24
N GLN A 161 9.75 16.37 33.97
CA GLN A 161 10.13 17.50 33.10
C GLN A 161 9.63 18.85 33.63
N PHE A 162 8.41 18.88 34.15
CA PHE A 162 7.82 20.08 34.73
C PHE A 162 8.43 20.36 36.10
N CYS A 163 8.71 19.32 36.91
CA CYS A 163 9.33 19.51 38.20
C CYS A 163 10.75 20.11 38.11
N CYS A 164 11.58 19.67 37.16
CA CYS A 164 12.91 20.25 36.93
C CYS A 164 12.82 21.74 36.58
N GLN A 165 11.96 22.08 35.61
CA GLN A 165 11.75 23.46 35.16
C GLN A 165 11.19 24.34 36.29
N LEU A 166 10.15 23.89 36.99
CA LEU A 166 9.56 24.65 38.10
C LEU A 166 10.55 24.82 39.25
N ALA A 167 11.27 23.76 39.64
CA ALA A 167 12.27 23.83 40.69
C ALA A 167 13.32 24.90 40.39
N LYS A 168 13.84 24.96 39.15
CA LYS A 168 14.86 25.93 38.74
C LYS A 168 14.29 27.33 38.52
N ASN A 169 13.27 27.45 37.68
CA ASN A 169 12.83 28.73 37.11
C ASN A 169 11.82 29.48 38.00
N VAL A 170 11.12 28.76 38.88
CA VAL A 170 10.03 29.31 39.72
C VAL A 170 10.38 29.25 41.20
N PHE A 171 10.90 28.12 41.67
CA PHE A 171 11.26 27.92 43.08
C PHE A 171 12.74 28.20 43.39
N HIS A 172 13.49 28.64 42.39
CA HIS A 172 14.88 29.11 42.51
C HIS A 172 15.84 28.13 43.20
N ALA A 173 15.62 26.83 42.99
CA ALA A 173 16.47 25.77 43.51
C ALA A 173 17.93 26.01 43.12
N GLY A 174 18.83 25.93 44.10
CA GLY A 174 20.26 26.15 43.89
C GLY A 174 20.88 25.08 43.01
N LYS A 175 20.44 23.83 43.19
CA LYS A 175 20.91 22.67 42.42
C LYS A 175 19.75 21.73 42.11
N VAL A 176 19.52 21.43 40.82
CA VAL A 176 18.57 20.42 40.35
C VAL A 176 19.33 19.22 39.81
N ILE A 177 19.08 18.05 40.41
CA ILE A 177 19.68 16.77 40.05
C ILE A 177 18.62 15.91 39.38
N THR A 178 18.96 15.20 38.30
CA THR A 178 18.06 14.23 37.68
C THR A 178 18.75 12.95 37.25
N THR A 179 17.95 11.92 36.98
CA THR A 179 18.39 10.67 36.35
C THR A 179 17.67 10.45 35.03
N VAL A 180 18.41 10.01 34.01
CA VAL A 180 17.88 9.60 32.70
C VAL A 180 18.72 8.43 32.14
N SER A 181 18.21 7.71 31.15
CA SER A 181 18.95 6.64 30.47
C SER A 181 20.02 7.22 29.55
N THR A 182 21.03 6.43 29.19
CA THR A 182 22.18 6.88 28.35
C THR A 182 21.79 7.69 27.12
N SER A 183 20.83 7.21 26.31
CA SER A 183 20.37 7.92 25.10
C SER A 183 19.65 9.24 25.36
N LYS A 184 19.20 9.48 26.60
CA LYS A 184 18.43 10.66 27.01
C LYS A 184 19.28 11.73 27.69
N VAL A 185 20.54 11.43 28.05
CA VAL A 185 21.47 12.40 28.65
C VAL A 185 21.62 13.67 27.80
N PRO A 186 21.94 13.59 26.49
CA PRO A 186 22.05 14.80 25.67
C PRO A 186 20.71 15.51 25.45
N LYS A 187 19.59 14.78 25.56
CA LYS A 187 18.24 15.33 25.36
C LYS A 187 17.76 16.22 26.52
N VAL A 188 18.35 16.11 27.71
CA VAL A 188 17.95 16.93 28.86
C VAL A 188 18.18 18.43 28.60
N PRO A 189 19.40 18.90 28.28
CA PRO A 189 19.62 20.31 27.95
C PRO A 189 18.89 20.73 26.66
N GLU A 190 18.81 19.84 25.67
CA GLU A 190 18.09 20.09 24.41
C GLU A 190 16.61 20.42 24.64
N LEU A 191 15.93 19.64 25.48
CA LEU A 191 14.47 19.71 25.63
C LEU A 191 14.04 20.63 26.79
N LEU A 192 14.81 20.66 27.89
CA LEU A 192 14.49 21.46 29.08
C LEU A 192 15.23 22.80 29.12
N GLY A 193 16.17 23.03 28.22
CA GLY A 193 17.02 24.21 28.20
C GLY A 193 18.29 24.06 29.03
N ASP A 194 19.37 24.70 28.57
CA ASP A 194 20.64 24.75 29.28
C ASP A 194 20.48 25.40 30.66
N GLY A 195 21.08 24.79 31.68
CA GLY A 195 21.04 25.30 33.06
C GLY A 195 19.76 24.98 33.82
N THR A 196 18.75 24.35 33.21
CA THR A 196 17.54 23.88 33.93
C THR A 196 17.87 22.73 34.90
N VAL A 197 18.81 21.87 34.54
CA VAL A 197 19.31 20.76 35.36
C VAL A 197 20.82 20.93 35.54
N ASP A 198 21.27 20.93 36.79
CA ASP A 198 22.67 21.15 37.14
C ASP A 198 23.50 19.85 37.13
N GLU A 199 22.87 18.71 37.44
CA GLU A 199 23.53 17.41 37.44
C GLU A 199 22.64 16.33 36.79
N ILE A 200 23.11 15.76 35.69
CA ILE A 200 22.40 14.73 34.91
C ILE A 200 23.12 13.40 35.11
N ILE A 201 22.44 12.43 35.73
CA ILE A 201 23.01 11.14 36.06
C ILE A 201 22.48 10.07 35.10
N ASP A 202 23.38 9.40 34.38
CA ASP A 202 23.07 8.20 33.59
C ASP A 202 22.92 6.98 34.51
N TYR A 203 21.68 6.69 34.90
CA TYR A 203 21.39 5.60 35.84
C TYR A 203 21.67 4.20 35.27
N LYS A 204 21.93 4.08 33.95
CA LYS A 204 22.35 2.81 33.33
C LYS A 204 23.85 2.56 33.49
N LYS A 205 24.64 3.60 33.75
CA LYS A 205 26.10 3.50 33.92
C LYS A 205 26.54 3.54 35.38
N VAL A 206 25.86 4.33 36.20
CA VAL A 206 26.23 4.55 37.61
C VAL A 206 24.98 4.54 38.49
N ASP A 207 25.12 4.02 39.71
CA ASP A 207 24.06 4.13 40.72
C ASP A 207 24.02 5.57 41.24
N PRO A 208 22.88 6.29 41.17
CA PRO A 208 22.78 7.65 41.69
C PRO A 208 23.22 7.79 43.16
N LYS A 209 23.08 6.73 43.96
CA LYS A 209 23.49 6.74 45.37
C LYS A 209 25.01 6.84 45.57
N THR A 210 25.81 6.45 44.59
CA THR A 210 27.29 6.49 44.71
C THR A 210 27.90 7.79 44.22
N ILE A 211 27.12 8.62 43.52
CA ILE A 211 27.58 9.89 42.92
C ILE A 211 27.01 11.09 43.67
N ILE A 212 25.72 11.04 44.05
CA ILE A 212 25.11 12.12 44.83
C ILE A 212 25.67 12.08 46.25
N GLU A 213 26.18 13.22 46.73
CA GLU A 213 26.72 13.33 48.07
C GLU A 213 25.66 12.99 49.14
N HIS A 214 26.01 12.13 50.10
CA HIS A 214 25.12 11.73 51.17
C HIS A 214 24.72 12.94 52.04
N GLY A 215 23.44 13.06 52.36
CA GLY A 215 22.90 14.16 53.17
C GLY A 215 22.84 15.53 52.46
N SER A 216 23.03 15.58 51.14
CA SER A 216 23.05 16.84 50.37
C SER A 216 21.69 17.26 49.80
N VAL A 217 20.72 16.35 49.68
CA VAL A 217 19.41 16.58 49.03
C VAL A 217 18.40 17.11 50.04
N ASP A 218 17.82 18.28 49.77
CA ASP A 218 16.81 18.90 50.63
C ASP A 218 15.39 18.45 50.27
N PHE A 219 15.10 18.32 48.97
CA PHE A 219 13.80 17.90 48.48
C PHE A 219 13.94 16.83 47.40
N LEU A 220 13.18 15.73 47.52
CA LEU A 220 13.12 14.66 46.53
C LEU A 220 11.69 14.48 46.05
N PHE A 221 11.48 14.63 44.74
CA PHE A 221 10.22 14.32 44.09
C PHE A 221 10.27 12.93 43.46
N ASP A 222 9.70 11.95 44.15
CA ASP A 222 9.79 10.54 43.77
C ASP A 222 8.75 10.18 42.71
N THR A 223 9.23 10.12 41.46
CA THR A 223 8.50 9.70 40.27
C THR A 223 8.73 8.22 39.92
N THR A 224 9.67 7.54 40.58
CA THR A 224 10.10 6.16 40.22
C THR A 224 9.68 5.11 41.24
N GLY A 225 9.21 5.51 42.42
CA GLY A 225 8.82 4.60 43.49
C GLY A 225 9.99 4.14 44.36
N LEU A 226 11.17 4.75 44.18
CA LEU A 226 12.42 4.39 44.87
C LEU A 226 12.75 5.31 46.05
N ALA A 227 11.78 6.10 46.52
CA ALA A 227 11.94 7.04 47.64
C ALA A 227 12.74 6.49 48.84
N MET A 228 12.48 5.25 49.24
CA MET A 228 13.11 4.66 50.43
C MET A 228 14.58 4.27 50.21
N ASP A 229 15.02 4.11 48.96
CA ASP A 229 16.39 3.74 48.62
C ASP A 229 17.31 4.96 48.60
N TYR A 230 16.75 6.16 48.43
CA TYR A 230 17.48 7.43 48.40
C TYR A 230 17.54 8.14 49.77
N LEU A 231 17.10 7.49 50.86
CA LEU A 231 17.11 8.10 52.20
C LEU A 231 18.51 8.54 52.66
N CYS A 232 19.58 7.87 52.21
CA CYS A 232 20.96 8.27 52.54
C CYS A 232 21.40 9.59 51.90
N LEU A 233 20.74 9.99 50.81
CA LEU A 233 21.04 11.23 50.09
C LEU A 233 20.37 12.44 50.75
N MET A 234 19.32 12.23 51.53
CA MET A 234 18.50 13.28 52.11
C MET A 234 19.17 13.95 53.31
N ARG A 235 19.08 15.28 53.38
CA ARG A 235 19.58 16.09 54.50
C ARG A 235 18.85 15.72 55.80
N ARG A 236 19.60 15.32 56.82
CA ARG A 236 19.03 14.93 58.12
C ARG A 236 18.43 16.15 58.83
N GLY A 237 17.17 16.02 59.26
CA GLY A 237 16.46 17.03 60.04
C GLY A 237 15.59 17.99 59.22
N SER A 238 15.91 18.20 57.94
CA SER A 238 15.16 19.10 57.04
C SER A 238 14.80 18.50 55.69
N GLY A 239 15.26 17.28 55.37
CA GLY A 239 14.97 16.60 54.12
C GLY A 239 13.49 16.26 53.98
N CYS A 240 12.96 16.43 52.77
CA CYS A 240 11.57 16.14 52.45
C CYS A 240 11.45 15.29 51.19
N ILE A 241 10.65 14.23 51.26
CA ILE A 241 10.33 13.37 50.13
C ILE A 241 8.83 13.42 49.87
N ILE A 242 8.45 13.79 48.66
CA ILE A 242 7.08 13.67 48.15
C ILE A 242 7.06 12.62 47.05
N SER A 243 6.26 11.57 47.22
CA SER A 243 6.14 10.48 46.25
C SER A 243 4.76 10.44 45.62
N ILE A 244 4.72 10.22 44.30
CA ILE A 244 3.50 9.91 43.54
C ILE A 244 3.48 8.47 43.03
N SER A 245 4.60 7.75 43.15
CA SER A 245 4.81 6.43 42.54
C SER A 245 4.83 5.27 43.53
N THR A 246 4.99 5.53 44.83
CA THR A 246 4.79 4.50 45.88
C THR A 246 3.30 4.21 46.11
N ALA A 247 2.96 3.19 46.92
CA ALA A 247 1.57 2.96 47.28
C ALA A 247 1.06 4.02 48.29
N PRO A 248 -0.14 4.61 48.12
CA PRO A 248 -0.75 5.51 49.11
C PRO A 248 -1.09 4.78 50.41
N SER A 249 -1.29 5.53 51.50
CA SER A 249 -2.01 4.98 52.66
C SER A 249 -3.49 4.76 52.31
N GLY A 250 -4.17 3.88 53.06
CA GLY A 250 -5.59 3.63 52.87
C GLY A 250 -6.44 4.87 53.16
N ASP A 251 -6.04 5.69 54.14
CA ASP A 251 -6.70 6.96 54.45
C ASP A 251 -6.45 8.02 53.38
N GLN A 252 -5.25 8.07 52.80
CA GLN A 252 -4.95 8.96 51.68
C GLN A 252 -5.76 8.58 50.45
N LEU A 253 -5.87 7.28 50.14
CA LEU A 253 -6.73 6.80 49.05
C LEU A 253 -8.19 7.19 49.30
N GLN A 254 -8.73 6.92 50.50
CA GLN A 254 -10.12 7.25 50.85
C GLN A 254 -10.47 8.74 50.68
N ASN A 255 -9.52 9.63 50.99
CA ASN A 255 -9.73 11.08 50.95
C ASN A 255 -9.31 11.74 49.61
N SER A 256 -8.77 10.95 48.68
CA SER A 256 -8.26 11.43 47.40
C SER A 256 -9.36 11.94 46.47
N ALA A 257 -8.98 12.78 45.51
CA ALA A 257 -9.88 13.27 44.47
C ALA A 257 -10.55 12.15 43.64
N VAL A 258 -9.89 10.99 43.48
CA VAL A 258 -10.46 9.85 42.73
C VAL A 258 -11.60 9.13 43.47
N MET A 259 -11.75 9.34 44.78
CA MET A 259 -12.86 8.79 45.56
C MET A 259 -14.04 9.79 45.73
N ARG A 260 -13.90 11.03 45.24
CA ARG A 260 -14.97 12.06 45.33
C ARG A 260 -15.98 11.90 44.19
N LEU A 261 -16.72 10.79 44.24
CA LEU A 261 -17.80 10.49 43.30
C LEU A 261 -19.18 10.74 43.95
N PRO A 262 -20.24 11.01 43.16
CA PRO A 262 -21.58 11.23 43.69
C PRO A 262 -22.08 10.13 44.64
N HIS A 263 -21.71 8.87 44.36
CA HIS A 263 -22.09 7.70 45.15
C HIS A 263 -21.17 7.41 46.36
N ARG A 264 -20.17 8.25 46.64
CA ARG A 264 -19.29 8.22 47.83
C ARG A 264 -18.71 6.83 48.17
N PRO A 265 -17.86 6.26 47.29
CA PRO A 265 -17.27 4.94 47.52
C PRO A 265 -16.37 4.89 48.76
N THR A 266 -16.31 3.73 49.41
CA THR A 266 -15.48 3.49 50.60
C THR A 266 -14.47 2.38 50.36
N VAL A 267 -13.19 2.63 50.69
CA VAL A 267 -12.14 1.62 50.66
C VAL A 267 -12.46 0.55 51.71
N PRO A 268 -12.52 -0.75 51.35
CA PRO A 268 -12.80 -1.82 52.31
C PRO A 268 -11.80 -1.83 53.48
N LEU A 269 -12.29 -2.18 54.68
CA LEU A 269 -11.55 -2.03 55.94
C LEU A 269 -10.18 -2.74 55.93
N VAL A 270 -10.13 -3.98 55.43
CA VAL A 270 -8.91 -4.81 55.44
C VAL A 270 -7.83 -4.21 54.50
N PRO A 271 -8.09 -3.95 53.21
CA PRO A 271 -7.18 -3.22 52.33
C PRO A 271 -6.76 -1.85 52.89
N ARG A 272 -7.70 -1.09 53.46
CA ARG A 272 -7.41 0.24 54.04
C ARG A 272 -6.38 0.15 55.17
N LEU A 273 -6.56 -0.80 56.09
CA LEU A 273 -5.64 -1.02 57.19
C LEU A 273 -4.26 -1.49 56.69
N ALA A 274 -4.21 -2.42 55.74
CA ALA A 274 -2.97 -2.92 55.17
C ALA A 274 -2.13 -1.78 54.52
N LEU A 275 -2.78 -0.93 53.73
CA LEU A 275 -2.13 0.23 53.11
C LEU A 275 -1.64 1.25 54.17
N ASN A 276 -2.41 1.48 55.23
CA ASN A 276 -2.00 2.33 56.34
C ASN A 276 -0.76 1.79 57.07
N VAL A 277 -0.68 0.47 57.27
CA VAL A 277 0.50 -0.17 57.89
C VAL A 277 1.73 -0.03 56.98
N LEU A 278 1.59 -0.27 55.67
CA LEU A 278 2.69 -0.11 54.72
C LEU A 278 3.22 1.34 54.67
N ASP A 279 2.32 2.33 54.67
CA ASP A 279 2.69 3.74 54.74
C ASP A 279 3.38 4.08 56.08
N ALA A 280 2.87 3.56 57.20
CA ALA A 280 3.49 3.75 58.52
C ALA A 280 4.92 3.19 58.57
N VAL A 281 5.20 2.04 57.93
CA VAL A 281 6.55 1.48 57.81
C VAL A 281 7.47 2.41 57.03
N ARG A 282 7.01 2.97 55.90
CA ARG A 282 7.79 3.93 55.10
C ARG A 282 8.06 5.21 55.89
N LYS A 283 7.05 5.77 56.55
CA LYS A 283 7.20 6.95 57.42
C LYS A 283 8.15 6.70 58.58
N LEU A 284 8.10 5.53 59.21
CA LEU A 284 9.03 5.14 60.27
C LEU A 284 10.46 5.03 59.73
N ARG A 285 10.65 4.41 58.56
CA ARG A 285 11.95 4.28 57.90
C ARG A 285 12.53 5.66 57.55
N ALA A 286 11.75 6.55 56.94
CA ALA A 286 12.16 7.93 56.66
C ALA A 286 12.49 8.73 57.93
N ARG A 287 11.65 8.61 58.98
CA ARG A 287 11.86 9.27 60.27
C ARG A 287 13.16 8.83 60.96
N ARG A 288 13.57 7.56 60.81
CA ARG A 288 14.87 7.07 61.33
C ARG A 288 16.06 7.78 60.68
N TYR A 289 15.92 8.24 59.44
CA TYR A 289 16.91 9.07 58.74
C TYR A 289 16.74 10.58 59.00
N GLY A 290 15.76 10.98 59.81
CA GLY A 290 15.43 12.38 60.05
C GLY A 290 14.80 13.07 58.84
N VAL A 291 14.10 12.32 57.99
CA VAL A 291 13.51 12.78 56.73
C VAL A 291 11.99 12.74 56.83
N SER A 292 11.33 13.80 56.35
CA SER A 292 9.87 13.80 56.19
C SER A 292 9.50 13.09 54.88
N TYR A 293 8.48 12.23 54.94
CA TYR A 293 8.00 11.48 53.77
C TYR A 293 6.48 11.55 53.70
N SER A 294 5.96 11.79 52.50
CA SER A 294 4.52 11.77 52.23
C SER A 294 4.22 11.29 50.81
N TYR A 295 3.21 10.43 50.68
CA TYR A 295 2.56 10.18 49.40
C TYR A 295 1.59 11.32 49.06
N MET A 296 1.43 11.62 47.77
CA MET A 296 0.52 12.65 47.29
C MET A 296 -0.37 12.18 46.15
N PHE A 297 -1.67 12.49 46.27
CA PHE A 297 -2.57 12.55 45.12
C PHE A 297 -2.64 13.98 44.61
N LEU A 298 -2.75 14.12 43.29
CA LEU A 298 -3.09 15.38 42.64
C LEU A 298 -4.49 15.84 43.04
N GLU A 299 -4.64 17.12 43.35
CA GLU A 299 -5.94 17.79 43.46
C GLU A 299 -6.19 18.63 42.20
N PRO A 300 -7.30 18.42 41.47
CA PRO A 300 -7.64 19.25 40.30
C PRO A 300 -7.92 20.69 40.74
N SER A 301 -7.36 21.68 40.02
CA SER A 301 -7.50 23.09 40.38
C SER A 301 -7.33 23.99 39.16
N GLY A 302 -8.39 24.73 38.79
CA GLY A 302 -8.31 25.74 37.73
C GLY A 302 -7.39 26.92 38.09
N GLU A 303 -7.25 27.23 39.37
CA GLU A 303 -6.35 28.29 39.87
C GLU A 303 -4.86 27.90 39.71
N ASP A 304 -4.51 26.66 40.05
CA ASP A 304 -3.14 26.17 39.83
C ASP A 304 -2.83 26.11 38.33
N LEU A 305 -3.81 25.68 37.51
CA LEU A 305 -3.67 25.72 36.05
C LEU A 305 -3.46 27.14 35.55
N GLY A 306 -4.27 28.11 35.97
CA GLY A 306 -4.10 29.52 35.60
C GLY A 306 -2.71 30.06 35.94
N THR A 307 -2.20 29.70 37.12
CA THR A 307 -0.82 30.05 37.55
C THR A 307 0.23 29.42 36.63
N LEU A 308 0.10 28.13 36.32
CA LEU A 308 1.00 27.40 35.42
C LEU A 308 0.93 27.94 33.99
N GLY A 309 -0.25 28.36 33.54
CA GLY A 309 -0.45 29.03 32.25
C GLY A 309 0.30 30.36 32.19
N GLY A 310 0.31 31.12 33.29
CA GLY A 310 1.14 32.31 33.44
C GLY A 310 2.64 32.00 33.29
N TYR A 311 3.14 30.97 33.98
CA TYR A 311 4.55 30.56 33.84
C TYR A 311 4.90 30.06 32.43
N ALA A 312 3.97 29.40 31.74
CA ALA A 312 4.17 28.99 30.36
C ALA A 312 4.22 30.19 29.41
N GLN A 313 3.34 31.18 29.61
CA GLN A 313 3.34 32.44 28.85
C GLN A 313 4.63 33.25 29.05
N GLU A 314 5.22 33.20 30.25
CA GLU A 314 6.50 33.82 30.59
C GLU A 314 7.73 33.02 30.09
N GLY A 315 7.53 31.85 29.48
CA GLY A 315 8.62 30.97 29.03
C GLY A 315 9.37 30.24 30.15
N LYS A 316 8.86 30.27 31.38
CA LYS A 316 9.44 29.56 32.54
C LYS A 316 9.10 28.07 32.57
N LEU A 317 8.07 27.68 31.84
CA LEU A 317 7.54 26.33 31.76
C LEU A 317 7.21 25.97 30.31
N LYS A 318 7.81 24.92 29.78
CA LYS A 318 7.55 24.42 28.42
C LYS A 318 7.18 22.94 28.46
N PRO A 319 6.09 22.51 27.80
CA PRO A 319 5.80 21.11 27.62
C PRO A 319 6.77 20.47 26.61
N VAL A 320 7.23 19.25 26.90
CA VAL A 320 7.96 18.41 25.96
C VAL A 320 7.03 17.29 25.52
N ILE A 321 6.64 17.31 24.24
CA ILE A 321 5.79 16.31 23.60
C ILE A 321 6.67 15.39 22.77
N GLY A 322 6.51 14.07 22.95
CA GLY A 322 7.24 13.07 22.15
C GLY A 322 6.52 12.72 20.84
N THR A 323 5.22 12.43 20.92
CA THR A 323 4.42 11.96 19.79
C THR A 323 2.99 12.48 19.93
N THR A 324 2.33 12.72 18.80
CA THR A 324 0.90 13.04 18.72
C THR A 324 0.23 12.06 17.76
N VAL A 325 -0.98 11.62 18.08
CA VAL A 325 -1.79 10.70 17.27
C VAL A 325 -3.19 11.28 17.15
N LYS A 326 -3.87 11.13 16.00
CA LYS A 326 -5.28 11.54 15.92
C LYS A 326 -6.13 10.45 16.56
N MET A 327 -7.24 10.87 17.16
CA MET A 327 -8.18 9.94 17.82
C MET A 327 -8.78 8.91 16.84
N GLN A 328 -8.83 9.24 15.55
CA GLN A 328 -9.28 8.36 14.47
C GLN A 328 -8.21 7.33 14.07
N ASP A 329 -6.95 7.53 14.48
CA ASP A 329 -5.80 6.71 14.09
C ASP A 329 -5.59 5.50 15.03
N ILE A 330 -6.63 4.98 15.72
CA ILE A 330 -6.57 3.63 16.33
C ILE A 330 -6.73 2.64 15.17
N GLU A 331 -5.70 2.56 14.32
CA GLU A 331 -5.75 1.88 13.03
C GLU A 331 -5.40 0.40 13.16
N GLU A 332 -6.01 -0.41 12.28
CA GLU A 332 -5.62 -1.80 12.05
C GLU A 332 -4.23 -1.91 11.40
N SER A 333 -3.74 -0.82 10.80
CA SER A 333 -2.39 -0.65 10.26
C SER A 333 -1.43 -0.23 11.38
N ILE A 334 -0.43 -1.06 11.63
CA ILE A 334 0.57 -0.88 12.69
C ILE A 334 1.90 -0.54 12.03
N PHE A 335 2.36 0.69 12.22
CA PHE A 335 3.62 1.16 11.65
C PHE A 335 4.81 0.40 12.25
N VAL A 336 5.73 -0.02 11.39
CA VAL A 336 7.02 -0.57 11.81
C VAL A 336 8.05 0.56 11.81
N PRO A 337 8.69 0.88 12.96
CA PRO A 337 9.66 1.97 13.03
C PRO A 337 10.95 1.61 12.29
N LEU A 338 11.25 2.34 11.22
CA LEU A 338 12.41 2.09 10.35
C LEU A 338 13.56 3.08 10.54
N GLU A 339 13.41 4.10 11.39
CA GLU A 339 14.35 5.23 11.48
C GLU A 339 15.77 4.77 11.86
N SER A 340 15.90 3.71 12.67
CA SER A 340 17.20 3.12 13.02
C SER A 340 17.82 2.25 11.92
N TYR A 341 17.06 1.92 10.88
CA TYR A 341 17.45 1.05 9.76
C TYR A 341 17.69 1.82 8.46
N TYR A 342 17.22 3.07 8.37
CA TYR A 342 17.50 3.94 7.23
C TYR A 342 18.99 4.17 7.05
N ASN A 343 19.44 4.09 5.80
CA ASN A 343 20.84 4.18 5.40
C ASN A 343 21.03 5.00 4.11
N ASN A 344 19.95 5.60 3.59
CA ASN A 344 19.94 6.38 2.37
C ASN A 344 19.00 7.60 2.49
N LYS A 345 19.26 8.61 1.67
CA LYS A 345 18.40 9.80 1.54
C LYS A 345 17.86 9.86 0.11
N GLY A 346 16.63 9.41 -0.06
CA GLY A 346 15.90 9.36 -1.32
C GLY A 346 15.10 10.62 -1.65
N PHE A 347 14.70 11.43 -0.65
CA PHE A 347 13.91 12.64 -0.86
C PHE A 347 14.74 13.93 -0.77
N GLY A 348 14.51 14.86 -1.70
CA GLY A 348 15.10 16.20 -1.74
C GLY A 348 14.06 17.30 -1.93
N LYS A 349 14.45 18.56 -1.68
CA LYS A 349 13.70 19.78 -2.01
C LYS A 349 14.36 20.59 -3.13
N ALA A 350 15.59 20.24 -3.51
CA ALA A 350 16.32 20.84 -4.61
C ALA A 350 17.27 19.83 -5.29
N PRO A 351 17.69 20.06 -6.55
CA PRO A 351 18.71 19.26 -7.23
C PRO A 351 19.99 19.10 -6.41
N GLY A 352 20.50 17.87 -6.34
CA GLY A 352 21.74 17.51 -5.64
C GLY A 352 21.66 17.43 -4.10
N GLU A 353 20.49 17.65 -3.49
CA GLU A 353 20.31 17.60 -2.03
C GLU A 353 20.18 16.17 -1.45
N ALA A 354 19.83 15.22 -2.31
CA ALA A 354 19.59 13.82 -1.99
C ALA A 354 20.02 12.94 -3.17
N ALA A 355 20.23 11.66 -2.90
CA ALA A 355 20.72 10.69 -3.87
C ALA A 355 20.05 9.33 -3.63
N LEU A 356 19.01 9.06 -4.40
CA LEU A 356 18.40 7.74 -4.48
C LEU A 356 19.34 6.77 -5.22
N ASN A 357 19.86 7.18 -6.38
CA ASN A 357 20.68 6.33 -7.25
C ASN A 357 22.14 6.81 -7.40
N SER A 358 22.94 6.04 -8.15
CA SER A 358 24.35 6.34 -8.42
C SER A 358 24.58 7.57 -9.31
N LEU A 359 23.54 8.08 -9.97
CA LEU A 359 23.56 9.30 -10.79
C LEU A 359 23.24 10.56 -9.97
N ASN A 360 23.09 10.44 -8.65
CA ASN A 360 22.79 11.53 -7.73
C ASN A 360 21.41 12.15 -8.00
N GLU A 361 20.45 11.31 -8.41
CA GLU A 361 19.07 11.68 -8.68
C GLU A 361 18.20 11.34 -7.46
N SER A 362 17.10 12.04 -7.25
CA SER A 362 16.22 11.85 -6.09
C SER A 362 14.77 12.20 -6.36
N TYR A 363 13.89 11.73 -5.48
CA TYR A 363 12.49 12.12 -5.45
C TYR A 363 12.32 13.52 -4.85
N PRO A 364 11.28 14.27 -5.25
CA PRO A 364 10.83 15.41 -4.47
C PRO A 364 10.12 14.98 -3.19
N ASP A 365 10.00 15.90 -2.24
CA ASP A 365 9.28 15.70 -0.97
C ASP A 365 7.83 15.21 -1.20
N PRO A 366 7.39 14.07 -0.64
CA PRO A 366 6.06 13.49 -0.86
C PRO A 366 4.92 14.20 -0.12
N SER A 367 5.13 15.42 0.38
CA SER A 367 4.15 16.15 1.19
C SER A 367 2.83 16.47 0.48
N PHE A 368 2.75 16.32 -0.85
CA PHE A 368 1.49 16.37 -1.60
C PHE A 368 0.61 15.13 -1.39
N ALA A 369 1.21 13.98 -1.09
CA ALA A 369 0.52 12.70 -0.90
C ALA A 369 0.29 12.38 0.59
N THR A 370 1.01 13.04 1.51
CA THR A 370 0.96 12.71 2.93
C THR A 370 0.18 13.74 3.74
N VAL A 371 -0.51 13.26 4.77
CA VAL A 371 -1.21 14.12 5.74
C VAL A 371 -0.55 13.92 7.09
N ASN A 372 0.13 14.94 7.61
CA ASN A 372 0.89 14.86 8.87
C ASN A 372 1.94 13.73 8.89
N GLY A 373 2.56 13.42 7.75
CA GLY A 373 3.58 12.38 7.63
C GLY A 373 3.03 10.95 7.58
N THR A 374 1.72 10.76 7.38
CA THR A 374 1.14 9.45 7.05
C THR A 374 0.62 9.43 5.62
N TYR A 375 0.66 8.25 5.01
CA TYR A 375 0.13 7.98 3.67
C TYR A 375 -0.86 6.82 3.75
N LYS A 376 -2.04 6.95 3.12
CA LYS A 376 -3.01 5.86 3.00
C LYS A 376 -3.06 5.41 1.54
N SER A 377 -2.77 4.13 1.31
CA SER A 377 -2.83 3.54 -0.03
C SER A 377 -4.25 3.64 -0.61
N HIS A 378 -4.33 4.09 -1.86
CA HIS A 378 -5.55 4.14 -2.66
C HIS A 378 -6.00 2.76 -3.13
N GLN A 379 -5.09 1.77 -3.15
CA GLN A 379 -5.38 0.42 -3.61
C GLN A 379 -5.73 -0.54 -2.46
N SER A 380 -5.01 -0.46 -1.34
CA SER A 380 -5.10 -1.45 -0.26
C SER A 380 -5.77 -0.92 1.01
N GLY A 381 -5.88 0.41 1.14
CA GLY A 381 -6.33 1.08 2.37
C GLY A 381 -5.31 1.06 3.52
N ILE A 382 -4.15 0.42 3.33
CA ILE A 382 -3.09 0.35 4.33
C ILE A 382 -2.53 1.74 4.57
N VAL A 383 -2.30 2.04 5.85
CA VAL A 383 -1.72 3.31 6.28
C VAL A 383 -0.26 3.12 6.65
N TYR A 384 0.57 4.05 6.20
CA TYR A 384 2.02 4.06 6.35
C TYR A 384 2.47 5.32 7.08
N SER A 385 3.50 5.17 7.92
CA SER A 385 4.32 6.31 8.35
C SER A 385 5.31 6.66 7.22
N LEU A 386 5.08 7.78 6.55
CA LEU A 386 5.91 8.30 5.47
C LEU A 386 6.15 9.80 5.71
N PRO A 387 7.08 10.17 6.61
CA PRO A 387 7.31 11.57 6.98
C PRO A 387 7.98 12.40 5.88
N GLY A 388 8.38 11.78 4.75
CA GLY A 388 8.97 12.46 3.60
C GLY A 388 10.37 13.01 3.88
N TYR A 389 10.68 14.16 3.27
CA TYR A 389 11.99 14.80 3.42
C TYR A 389 12.28 15.18 4.88
N GLN A 390 13.44 14.76 5.40
CA GLN A 390 13.95 15.15 6.72
C GLN A 390 15.32 15.82 6.59
N ASN A 391 15.48 16.99 7.21
CA ASN A 391 16.72 17.78 7.06
C ASN A 391 17.93 17.02 7.65
N GLY A 392 18.89 16.69 6.80
CA GLY A 392 20.16 16.04 7.19
C GLY A 392 20.06 14.61 7.71
N SER A 393 18.90 13.95 7.55
CA SER A 393 18.66 12.56 7.99
C SER A 393 18.36 11.64 6.81
N PHE A 394 18.53 10.34 7.03
CA PHE A 394 18.08 9.31 6.08
C PHE A 394 16.56 9.14 6.17
N ASP A 395 15.95 8.80 5.05
CA ASP A 395 14.49 8.70 4.88
C ASP A 395 14.05 7.38 4.20
N ASN A 396 15.02 6.54 3.81
CA ASN A 396 14.77 5.20 3.32
C ASN A 396 15.91 4.22 3.63
N ALA A 397 15.59 2.93 3.54
CA ALA A 397 16.55 1.84 3.68
C ALA A 397 16.81 1.19 2.33
N ILE A 398 18.06 1.25 1.85
CA ILE A 398 18.58 0.31 0.86
C ILE A 398 18.65 -1.07 1.52
N CYS A 399 18.00 -2.06 0.91
CA CYS A 399 18.00 -3.44 1.38
C CYS A 399 19.42 -4.02 1.36
N SER A 400 19.97 -4.25 2.55
CA SER A 400 21.33 -4.75 2.79
C SER A 400 21.36 -5.94 3.76
N GLY A 401 20.26 -6.68 3.88
CA GLY A 401 20.13 -7.80 4.83
C GLY A 401 19.71 -7.39 6.24
N GLN A 402 19.07 -6.23 6.44
CA GLN A 402 18.65 -5.78 7.77
C GLN A 402 17.56 -6.68 8.35
N THR A 403 17.69 -7.04 9.63
CA THR A 403 16.62 -7.68 10.41
C THR A 403 15.90 -6.64 11.28
N ILE A 404 14.65 -6.38 10.95
CA ILE A 404 13.77 -5.42 11.62
C ILE A 404 12.95 -6.16 12.66
N HIS A 405 13.15 -5.82 13.94
CA HIS A 405 12.38 -6.42 15.03
C HIS A 405 11.03 -5.74 15.19
N VAL A 406 9.99 -6.55 15.39
CA VAL A 406 8.62 -6.08 15.61
C VAL A 406 8.08 -6.65 16.92
N GLU A 407 7.05 -6.02 17.49
CA GLU A 407 6.42 -6.55 18.70
C GLU A 407 5.79 -7.92 18.41
N PRO A 408 6.13 -8.98 19.17
CA PRO A 408 5.59 -10.32 18.93
C PRO A 408 4.07 -10.40 19.03
N ALA A 409 3.40 -10.52 17.89
CA ALA A 409 1.96 -10.68 17.80
C ALA A 409 1.56 -11.43 16.53
N GLU A 410 0.32 -11.90 16.49
CA GLU A 410 -0.31 -12.40 15.28
C GLU A 410 -0.69 -11.20 14.41
N TYR A 411 -0.14 -11.17 13.20
CA TYR A 411 -0.46 -10.21 12.16
C TYR A 411 -0.91 -11.00 10.94
N PHE A 412 -1.83 -10.45 10.16
CA PHE A 412 -2.39 -11.11 8.99
C PHE A 412 -1.56 -10.82 7.73
N SER A 413 -1.06 -9.59 7.58
CA SER A 413 -0.20 -9.23 6.43
C SER A 413 0.84 -8.18 6.79
N VAL A 414 1.84 -8.08 5.93
CA VAL A 414 2.86 -7.02 5.94
C VAL A 414 2.84 -6.32 4.58
N SER A 415 2.83 -5.00 4.59
CA SER A 415 2.89 -4.19 3.38
C SER A 415 4.03 -3.18 3.45
N MET A 416 4.63 -2.87 2.30
CA MET A 416 5.82 -2.04 2.18
C MET A 416 5.68 -1.03 1.03
N LEU A 417 6.17 0.20 1.24
CA LEU A 417 6.38 1.17 0.16
C LEU A 417 7.80 1.01 -0.38
N VAL A 418 7.94 0.64 -1.65
CA VAL A 418 9.22 0.20 -2.24
C VAL A 418 9.51 0.80 -3.61
N SER A 419 10.79 0.76 -4.00
CA SER A 419 11.29 1.30 -5.26
C SER A 419 12.59 0.62 -5.65
N SER A 420 12.89 0.56 -6.95
CA SER A 420 14.24 0.28 -7.45
C SER A 420 14.89 1.52 -8.06
N ASP A 421 16.22 1.60 -8.04
CA ASP A 421 16.96 2.82 -8.38
C ASP A 421 17.74 2.77 -9.71
N VAL A 422 17.62 1.66 -10.45
CA VAL A 422 18.25 1.46 -11.76
C VAL A 422 17.25 1.72 -12.87
N PHE A 423 17.71 2.37 -13.94
CA PHE A 423 16.88 2.66 -15.11
C PHE A 423 16.54 1.36 -15.87
N GLY A 424 15.26 1.16 -16.16
CA GLY A 424 14.80 0.10 -17.06
C GLY A 424 14.92 -1.34 -16.55
N ALA A 425 15.29 -1.57 -15.29
CA ALA A 425 15.36 -2.92 -14.71
C ALA A 425 14.55 -3.07 -13.42
N THR A 426 13.75 -4.13 -13.41
CA THR A 426 13.07 -4.63 -12.21
C THR A 426 14.09 -5.27 -11.28
N VAL A 427 14.03 -4.93 -9.99
CA VAL A 427 14.92 -5.51 -8.97
C VAL A 427 14.07 -6.33 -8.01
N SER A 428 14.54 -7.51 -7.62
CA SER A 428 13.87 -8.33 -6.62
C SER A 428 14.84 -9.01 -5.65
N GLY A 429 14.29 -9.49 -4.54
CA GLY A 429 14.98 -10.28 -3.54
C GLY A 429 14.04 -10.83 -2.48
N ASN A 430 14.45 -11.90 -1.81
CA ASN A 430 13.60 -12.58 -0.83
C ASN A 430 13.58 -11.87 0.53
N VAL A 431 12.38 -11.60 1.04
CA VAL A 431 12.13 -11.18 2.43
C VAL A 431 11.83 -12.42 3.26
N THR A 432 12.38 -12.49 4.47
CA THR A 432 12.13 -13.59 5.42
C THR A 432 11.36 -13.10 6.63
N TYR A 433 10.29 -13.79 6.98
CA TYR A 433 9.46 -13.52 8.16
C TYR A 433 9.72 -14.58 9.23
N ASN A 434 10.19 -14.14 10.41
CA ASN A 434 10.56 -15.04 11.50
C ASN A 434 9.52 -15.00 12.62
N TYR A 435 9.08 -16.16 13.09
CA TYR A 435 8.05 -16.28 14.12
C TYR A 435 8.63 -16.73 15.46
N THR A 436 8.01 -16.35 16.59
CA THR A 436 8.50 -16.72 17.93
C THR A 436 8.23 -18.17 18.33
N ASP A 437 7.22 -18.80 17.72
CA ASP A 437 6.65 -20.08 18.13
C ASP A 437 6.96 -21.23 17.16
N SER A 438 7.82 -20.99 16.16
CA SER A 438 8.32 -21.99 15.21
C SER A 438 9.83 -21.83 15.00
N ILE A 439 10.48 -22.92 14.60
CA ILE A 439 11.86 -22.87 14.06
C ILE A 439 11.83 -22.42 12.58
N GLU A 440 10.69 -22.57 11.92
CA GLU A 440 10.49 -22.29 10.50
C GLU A 440 10.07 -20.83 10.25
N SER A 441 10.61 -20.27 9.17
CA SER A 441 10.36 -18.92 8.67
C SER A 441 9.67 -19.00 7.30
N THR A 442 8.83 -18.02 6.96
CA THR A 442 8.24 -17.93 5.62
C THR A 442 8.99 -16.93 4.76
N ILE A 443 9.01 -17.14 3.45
CA ILE A 443 9.73 -16.31 2.48
C ILE A 443 8.77 -15.78 1.43
N SER A 444 8.95 -14.54 0.99
CA SER A 444 8.27 -13.97 -0.17
C SER A 444 9.22 -13.11 -1.00
N GLU A 445 9.04 -13.09 -2.33
CA GLU A 445 9.79 -12.17 -3.20
C GLU A 445 9.31 -10.74 -2.95
N LEU A 446 10.22 -9.86 -2.54
CA LEU A 446 10.03 -8.42 -2.62
C LEU A 446 10.61 -7.93 -3.94
N ARG A 447 9.79 -7.24 -4.73
CA ARG A 447 10.14 -6.71 -6.04
C ARG A 447 9.76 -5.24 -6.12
N ALA A 448 10.53 -4.47 -6.88
CA ALA A 448 10.16 -3.13 -7.31
C ALA A 448 10.54 -2.90 -8.77
N LEU A 449 9.61 -2.29 -9.51
CA LEU A 449 9.83 -1.79 -10.86
C LEU A 449 10.75 -0.55 -10.80
N PRO A 450 11.38 -0.17 -11.94
CA PRO A 450 12.17 1.05 -12.04
C PRO A 450 11.40 2.26 -11.51
N TRP A 451 12.00 3.02 -10.59
CA TRP A 451 11.36 4.23 -10.08
C TRP A 451 10.97 5.24 -11.14
N TRP A 452 11.64 5.24 -12.29
CA TRP A 452 11.17 5.88 -13.50
C TRP A 452 11.67 5.11 -14.72
N SER A 453 10.87 5.14 -15.77
CA SER A 453 11.20 4.67 -17.11
C SER A 453 10.42 5.50 -18.10
N PHE A 454 11.06 5.96 -19.18
CA PHE A 454 10.43 6.84 -20.16
C PHE A 454 9.53 6.05 -21.13
N LEU A 455 10.05 4.96 -21.70
CA LEU A 455 9.33 4.16 -22.70
C LEU A 455 8.23 3.29 -22.07
N THR A 456 8.49 2.80 -20.85
CA THR A 456 7.62 1.87 -20.13
C THR A 456 7.18 2.50 -18.82
N LEU A 457 6.24 3.44 -18.92
CA LEU A 457 5.61 4.02 -17.74
C LEU A 457 4.88 2.89 -16.99
N THR A 458 5.15 2.76 -15.70
CA THR A 458 4.48 1.79 -14.82
C THR A 458 3.74 2.57 -13.74
N ARG A 459 2.54 2.13 -13.41
CA ARG A 459 1.68 2.88 -12.49
C ARG A 459 2.03 2.56 -11.03
N GLY A 460 2.92 3.38 -10.46
CA GLY A 460 3.20 3.37 -9.02
C GLY A 460 2.01 3.80 -8.15
N GLU A 461 2.08 3.45 -6.87
CA GLU A 461 1.10 3.85 -5.85
C GLU A 461 1.22 5.35 -5.53
N ILE A 462 2.45 5.85 -5.39
CA ILE A 462 2.74 7.29 -5.28
C ILE A 462 3.44 7.74 -6.55
N ILE A 463 2.79 8.63 -7.30
CA ILE A 463 3.29 9.19 -8.56
C ILE A 463 3.78 10.61 -8.31
N PHE A 464 5.07 10.83 -8.52
CA PHE A 464 5.70 12.15 -8.45
C PHE A 464 5.71 12.79 -9.84
N PRO A 465 5.34 14.07 -9.95
CA PRO A 465 5.24 14.75 -11.25
C PRO A 465 6.61 15.09 -11.89
N TYR A 466 7.70 14.92 -11.14
CA TYR A 466 9.06 15.16 -11.59
C TYR A 466 10.05 14.45 -10.66
N ARG A 467 11.32 14.45 -11.05
CA ARG A 467 12.46 14.02 -10.22
C ARG A 467 13.57 15.06 -10.27
N TYR A 468 14.46 15.02 -9.28
CA TYR A 468 15.66 15.85 -9.27
C TYR A 468 16.83 15.08 -9.87
N THR A 469 17.57 15.70 -10.77
CA THR A 469 18.90 15.23 -11.17
C THR A 469 19.96 15.84 -10.25
N ALA A 470 21.23 15.54 -10.51
CA ALA A 470 22.35 16.19 -9.83
C ALA A 470 22.34 17.73 -9.92
N ASN A 471 21.71 18.32 -10.95
CA ASN A 471 21.82 19.76 -11.22
C ASN A 471 20.55 20.45 -11.74
N ARG A 472 19.48 19.72 -12.05
CA ARG A 472 18.21 20.28 -12.56
C ARG A 472 17.00 19.46 -12.12
N THR A 473 15.82 19.96 -12.45
CA THR A 473 14.57 19.20 -12.39
C THR A 473 14.33 18.51 -13.73
N ASP A 474 13.94 17.25 -13.70
CA ASP A 474 13.51 16.46 -14.84
C ASP A 474 12.03 16.12 -14.66
N PHE A 475 11.18 16.47 -15.63
CA PHE A 475 9.73 16.38 -15.52
C PHE A 475 9.16 15.02 -15.93
N ASN A 476 10.01 14.01 -16.13
CA ASN A 476 9.55 12.63 -16.20
C ASN A 476 8.99 12.21 -14.83
N THR A 477 7.86 11.51 -14.83
CA THR A 477 7.26 11.02 -13.60
C THR A 477 8.16 9.98 -12.94
N SER A 478 8.11 9.93 -11.61
CA SER A 478 8.76 8.88 -10.83
C SER A 478 7.78 8.27 -9.83
N HIS A 479 8.06 7.06 -9.35
CA HIS A 479 7.06 6.14 -8.82
C HIS A 479 7.58 5.37 -7.60
N ILE A 480 6.81 5.39 -6.51
CA ILE A 480 6.95 4.43 -5.40
C ILE A 480 5.81 3.42 -5.51
N PHE A 481 6.13 2.14 -5.33
CA PHE A 481 5.21 1.01 -5.47
C PHE A 481 4.81 0.45 -4.11
N GLU A 482 3.64 -0.18 -4.05
CA GLU A 482 3.17 -0.90 -2.87
C GLU A 482 3.38 -2.40 -3.05
N TYR A 483 3.93 -3.04 -2.03
CA TYR A 483 4.08 -4.49 -1.92
C TYR A 483 3.27 -5.00 -0.73
N THR A 484 2.62 -6.16 -0.84
CA THR A 484 1.98 -6.85 0.28
C THR A 484 2.33 -8.34 0.26
N ALA A 485 2.64 -8.91 1.42
CA ALA A 485 2.73 -10.34 1.62
C ALA A 485 1.81 -10.81 2.75
N THR A 486 1.27 -12.02 2.61
CA THR A 486 0.58 -12.71 3.70
C THR A 486 1.56 -13.15 4.78
N LEU A 487 1.10 -13.22 6.02
CA LEU A 487 1.82 -13.82 7.14
C LEU A 487 1.14 -15.12 7.56
N GLN A 488 1.88 -16.00 8.24
CA GLN A 488 1.35 -17.31 8.62
C GLN A 488 0.24 -17.17 9.69
N PRO A 489 -0.98 -17.67 9.43
CA PRO A 489 -2.09 -17.55 10.38
C PRO A 489 -1.79 -18.23 11.71
N GLY A 490 -2.17 -17.59 12.82
CA GLY A 490 -1.98 -18.10 14.18
C GLY A 490 -0.53 -18.11 14.66
N LYS A 491 0.42 -17.55 13.90
CA LYS A 491 1.84 -17.42 14.27
C LYS A 491 2.19 -16.01 14.70
N LYS A 492 3.12 -15.90 15.64
CA LYS A 492 3.55 -14.60 16.18
C LYS A 492 4.80 -14.11 15.49
N LEU A 493 4.66 -13.13 14.60
CA LEU A 493 5.80 -12.50 13.91
C LEU A 493 6.71 -11.80 14.91
N SER A 494 8.01 -12.02 14.79
CA SER A 494 9.03 -11.45 15.67
C SER A 494 10.00 -10.51 14.96
N SER A 495 10.26 -10.77 13.68
CA SER A 495 11.13 -9.94 12.85
C SER A 495 10.92 -10.17 11.36
N ILE A 496 11.31 -9.16 10.58
CA ILE A 496 11.32 -9.15 9.13
C ILE A 496 12.77 -8.95 8.68
N THR A 497 13.31 -9.87 7.89
CA THR A 497 14.66 -9.72 7.30
C THR A 497 14.52 -9.31 5.84
N LEU A 498 15.02 -8.12 5.52
CA LEU A 498 15.05 -7.59 4.15
C LEU A 498 16.12 -8.31 3.30
N PRO A 499 15.97 -8.36 1.96
CA PRO A 499 16.99 -8.91 1.08
C PRO A 499 18.29 -8.08 1.10
N SER A 500 19.33 -8.58 0.43
CA SER A 500 20.57 -7.84 0.17
C SER A 500 20.69 -7.53 -1.32
N THR A 501 20.33 -6.30 -1.69
CA THR A 501 20.38 -5.77 -3.06
C THR A 501 21.18 -4.47 -3.06
N THR A 502 22.49 -4.57 -2.87
CA THR A 502 23.38 -3.39 -2.68
C THR A 502 24.18 -3.00 -3.92
N ASN A 503 24.04 -3.75 -5.02
CA ASN A 503 24.77 -3.53 -6.26
C ASN A 503 24.08 -2.46 -7.13
N ALA A 504 24.66 -1.26 -7.20
CA ALA A 504 24.13 -0.15 -7.98
C ALA A 504 24.14 -0.36 -9.51
N THR A 505 24.83 -1.38 -10.02
CA THR A 505 24.84 -1.73 -11.45
C THR A 505 23.65 -2.59 -11.83
N SER A 506 23.33 -3.60 -11.01
CA SER A 506 22.15 -4.46 -11.21
C SER A 506 20.88 -3.88 -10.58
N GLY A 507 21.00 -2.81 -9.79
CA GLY A 507 19.92 -2.14 -9.09
C GLY A 507 19.80 -2.54 -7.62
N ARG A 508 19.24 -1.61 -6.83
CA ARG A 508 19.02 -1.72 -5.39
C ARG A 508 17.54 -1.58 -5.06
N LEU A 509 17.04 -2.38 -4.13
CA LEU A 509 15.72 -2.18 -3.52
C LEU A 509 15.82 -1.16 -2.39
N HIS A 510 14.83 -0.26 -2.37
CA HIS A 510 14.63 0.74 -1.34
C HIS A 510 13.29 0.49 -0.66
N VAL A 511 13.27 0.54 0.67
CA VAL A 511 12.06 0.50 1.50
C VAL A 511 11.89 1.85 2.19
N PHE A 512 10.76 2.50 1.96
CA PHE A 512 10.39 3.81 2.53
C PHE A 512 9.51 3.69 3.77
N ALA A 513 8.67 2.65 3.84
CA ALA A 513 7.80 2.41 4.97
C ALA A 513 7.40 0.93 5.02
N ILE A 514 7.15 0.40 6.22
CA ILE A 514 6.55 -0.92 6.44
C ILE A 514 5.36 -0.75 7.40
N SER A 515 4.25 -1.40 7.07
CA SER A 515 3.04 -1.44 7.90
C SER A 515 2.55 -2.88 8.03
N LEU A 516 2.21 -3.29 9.25
CA LEU A 516 1.60 -4.58 9.55
C LEU A 516 0.09 -4.41 9.69
N TRP A 517 -0.71 -5.34 9.16
CA TRP A 517 -2.15 -5.33 9.38
C TRP A 517 -2.53 -6.46 10.35
N ARG A 518 -3.22 -6.13 11.44
CA ARG A 518 -3.56 -7.08 12.53
C ARG A 518 -5.04 -7.47 12.58
N GLY A 519 -5.91 -6.68 11.95
CA GLY A 519 -7.36 -6.80 12.13
C GLY A 519 -7.85 -6.29 13.49
N SER A 520 -9.16 -6.25 13.66
CA SER A 520 -9.82 -5.71 14.86
C SER A 520 -9.52 -6.58 16.10
N SER A 521 -9.24 -5.93 17.24
CA SER A 521 -8.73 -6.60 18.45
C SER A 521 -9.80 -7.36 19.26
N GLU A 522 -10.46 -8.34 18.64
CA GLU A 522 -11.09 -9.42 19.40
C GLU A 522 -10.08 -10.57 19.55
N SER A 523 -9.06 -10.40 20.40
CA SER A 523 -8.15 -11.48 20.81
C SER A 523 -8.46 -11.96 22.23
N SER A 524 -9.75 -12.11 22.56
CA SER A 524 -10.15 -12.80 23.79
C SER A 524 -10.15 -14.31 23.52
N SER A 525 -9.96 -15.14 24.55
CA SER A 525 -10.08 -16.61 24.46
C SER A 525 -11.46 -17.13 24.02
N ASN A 526 -12.40 -16.22 23.76
CA ASN A 526 -13.78 -16.49 23.32
C ASN A 526 -14.08 -16.00 21.89
N SER A 527 -13.08 -15.51 21.15
CA SER A 527 -13.30 -15.05 19.77
C SER A 527 -13.70 -16.22 18.86
N PRO A 528 -14.66 -16.02 17.93
CA PRO A 528 -15.10 -17.09 17.04
C PRO A 528 -13.96 -17.59 16.16
N SER A 529 -13.94 -18.91 15.88
CA SER A 529 -12.93 -19.52 15.02
C SER A 529 -13.03 -19.01 13.59
N VAL A 530 -14.24 -18.76 13.09
CA VAL A 530 -14.50 -18.18 11.77
C VAL A 530 -14.65 -16.67 11.91
N ARG A 531 -13.85 -15.90 11.15
CA ARG A 531 -13.90 -14.43 11.13
C ARG A 531 -13.71 -13.89 9.72
N ALA A 532 -14.48 -12.87 9.35
CA ALA A 532 -14.26 -12.03 8.19
C ALA A 532 -14.21 -10.58 8.63
N GLU A 533 -13.20 -9.86 8.16
CA GLU A 533 -13.00 -8.45 8.46
C GLU A 533 -12.81 -7.65 7.17
N ILE A 534 -13.38 -6.46 7.13
CA ILE A 534 -13.27 -5.54 5.99
C ILE A 534 -11.97 -4.77 6.14
N GLN A 535 -11.01 -5.00 5.23
CA GLN A 535 -9.76 -4.23 5.20
C GLN A 535 -9.99 -2.88 4.50
N PHE A 536 -10.67 -2.89 3.36
CA PHE A 536 -10.79 -1.70 2.52
C PHE A 536 -12.05 -1.72 1.65
N VAL A 537 -12.64 -0.55 1.45
CA VAL A 537 -13.78 -0.30 0.55
C VAL A 537 -13.34 0.74 -0.46
N ARG A 538 -13.43 0.39 -1.74
CA ARG A 538 -12.91 1.18 -2.84
C ARG A 538 -14.02 1.44 -3.87
N PRO A 539 -14.51 2.69 -3.98
CA PRO A 539 -15.41 3.08 -5.06
C PRO A 539 -14.67 3.03 -6.40
N THR A 540 -15.22 2.31 -7.36
CA THR A 540 -14.66 2.25 -8.72
C THR A 540 -15.46 3.17 -9.65
N GLN A 541 -14.99 3.40 -10.88
CA GLN A 541 -15.84 3.92 -11.95
C GLN A 541 -16.38 2.80 -12.86
N LYS A 542 -16.20 1.53 -12.48
CA LYS A 542 -16.80 0.37 -13.16
C LYS A 542 -18.30 0.30 -12.89
N TRP A 543 -19.04 -0.33 -13.79
CA TRP A 543 -20.46 -0.57 -13.64
C TRP A 543 -20.86 -1.96 -14.14
N VAL A 544 -22.01 -2.44 -13.67
CA VAL A 544 -22.65 -3.65 -14.21
C VAL A 544 -23.70 -3.25 -15.24
N GLY A 545 -24.16 -4.18 -16.09
CA GLY A 545 -24.93 -3.87 -17.31
C GLY A 545 -26.25 -3.10 -17.15
N ASP A 546 -26.72 -2.85 -15.92
CA ASP A 546 -27.86 -1.98 -15.60
C ASP A 546 -27.46 -0.53 -15.23
N GLY A 547 -26.17 -0.20 -15.32
CA GLY A 547 -25.60 1.12 -15.00
C GLY A 547 -25.26 1.32 -13.53
N HIS A 548 -25.45 0.33 -12.66
CA HIS A 548 -25.09 0.44 -11.24
C HIS A 548 -23.58 0.38 -11.03
N GLN A 549 -23.07 1.29 -10.20
CA GLN A 549 -21.65 1.39 -9.87
C GLN A 549 -21.17 0.13 -9.15
N VAL A 550 -19.97 -0.33 -9.47
CA VAL A 550 -19.28 -1.38 -8.71
C VAL A 550 -18.46 -0.74 -7.59
N VAL A 551 -18.61 -1.26 -6.38
CA VAL A 551 -17.77 -0.96 -5.23
C VAL A 551 -17.02 -2.22 -4.84
N GLU A 552 -15.70 -2.12 -4.78
CA GLU A 552 -14.85 -3.23 -4.39
C GLU A 552 -14.68 -3.26 -2.87
N VAL A 553 -14.87 -4.43 -2.27
CA VAL A 553 -14.65 -4.66 -0.84
C VAL A 553 -13.58 -5.73 -0.67
N THR A 554 -12.51 -5.39 0.05
CA THR A 554 -11.43 -6.33 0.40
C THR A 554 -11.73 -6.94 1.76
N ILE A 555 -11.86 -8.27 1.80
CA ILE A 555 -12.19 -9.04 3.00
C ILE A 555 -11.03 -9.96 3.36
N ASN A 556 -10.63 -9.91 4.64
CA ASN A 556 -9.60 -10.76 5.23
C ASN A 556 -10.24 -11.81 6.14
N ASN A 557 -9.63 -13.00 6.24
CA ASN A 557 -9.92 -13.95 7.31
C ASN A 557 -8.75 -14.03 8.30
N PRO A 558 -8.75 -13.21 9.36
CA PRO A 558 -7.78 -13.30 10.47
C PRO A 558 -8.14 -14.38 11.50
N GLY A 559 -9.18 -15.17 11.25
CA GLY A 559 -9.61 -16.28 12.11
C GLY A 559 -8.76 -17.54 11.93
N THR A 560 -9.20 -18.62 12.57
CA THR A 560 -8.56 -19.95 12.54
C THR A 560 -9.39 -21.00 11.80
N GLY A 561 -10.62 -20.67 11.41
CA GLY A 561 -11.52 -21.52 10.61
C GLY A 561 -11.86 -20.88 9.27
N CYS A 562 -12.20 -21.72 8.28
CA CYS A 562 -12.67 -21.26 6.98
C CYS A 562 -14.14 -20.84 7.03
N ILE A 563 -14.46 -19.75 6.36
CA ILE A 563 -15.82 -19.46 5.91
C ILE A 563 -16.19 -20.48 4.84
N SER A 564 -17.26 -21.24 5.09
CA SER A 564 -17.77 -22.33 4.24
C SER A 564 -19.28 -22.52 4.47
N ASN A 565 -19.95 -23.47 3.81
CA ASN A 565 -21.35 -23.88 4.08
C ASN A 565 -22.37 -22.73 4.19
N GLY A 566 -22.67 -22.10 3.06
CA GLY A 566 -23.58 -20.94 2.95
C GLY A 566 -22.89 -19.67 2.46
N GLY A 567 -21.57 -19.59 2.66
CA GLY A 567 -20.72 -18.49 2.19
C GLY A 567 -20.97 -17.17 2.94
N LEU A 568 -20.20 -16.15 2.60
CA LEU A 568 -20.28 -14.81 3.15
C LEU A 568 -20.97 -13.89 2.15
N ASN A 569 -22.09 -13.29 2.54
CA ASN A 569 -22.75 -12.23 1.79
C ASN A 569 -22.21 -10.86 2.23
N ILE A 570 -21.99 -9.99 1.24
CA ILE A 570 -21.51 -8.62 1.45
C ILE A 570 -22.51 -7.66 0.82
N SER A 571 -22.97 -6.68 1.60
CA SER A 571 -23.86 -5.62 1.11
C SER A 571 -23.44 -4.26 1.65
N ILE A 572 -23.79 -3.21 0.91
CA ILE A 572 -23.50 -1.81 1.21
C ILE A 572 -24.82 -1.05 1.30
N SER A 573 -24.95 -0.21 2.31
CA SER A 573 -26.13 0.63 2.51
C SER A 573 -25.77 2.00 3.08
N ASP A 574 -26.56 3.00 2.66
CA ASP A 574 -26.56 4.39 3.08
C ASP A 574 -28.00 4.94 2.85
N PRO A 575 -28.46 6.09 3.42
CA PRO A 575 -29.80 6.59 3.14
C PRO A 575 -30.12 6.79 1.65
N ASP A 576 -29.11 7.16 0.85
CA ASP A 576 -29.25 7.46 -0.59
C ASP A 576 -28.67 6.37 -1.51
N VAL A 577 -28.12 5.28 -0.93
CA VAL A 577 -27.47 4.20 -1.69
C VAL A 577 -27.96 2.84 -1.21
N GLN A 578 -28.35 1.98 -2.15
CA GLN A 578 -28.75 0.61 -1.88
C GLN A 578 -27.93 -0.38 -2.70
N THR A 579 -27.67 -1.55 -2.12
CA THR A 579 -27.11 -2.69 -2.86
C THR A 579 -28.09 -3.15 -3.93
N SER A 580 -27.67 -3.13 -5.18
CA SER A 580 -28.42 -3.72 -6.30
C SER A 580 -27.99 -5.16 -6.55
N ARG A 581 -26.70 -5.47 -6.40
CA ARG A 581 -26.16 -6.84 -6.44
C ARG A 581 -25.19 -7.06 -5.27
N PRO A 582 -25.50 -7.97 -4.32
CA PRO A 582 -24.59 -8.26 -3.22
C PRO A 582 -23.33 -8.95 -3.71
N GLY A 583 -22.22 -8.73 -3.00
CA GLY A 583 -21.02 -9.52 -3.13
C GLY A 583 -21.19 -10.86 -2.42
N PHE A 584 -20.49 -11.89 -2.90
CA PHE A 584 -20.56 -13.22 -2.30
C PHE A 584 -19.19 -13.90 -2.33
N ILE A 585 -18.78 -14.47 -1.19
CA ILE A 585 -17.58 -15.33 -1.08
C ILE A 585 -18.01 -16.71 -0.59
N ARG A 586 -17.86 -17.74 -1.41
CA ARG A 586 -18.18 -19.11 -1.00
C ARG A 586 -17.18 -19.70 -0.02
N ARG A 587 -15.88 -19.43 -0.23
CA ARG A 587 -14.77 -19.98 0.55
C ARG A 587 -13.74 -18.89 0.85
N LEU A 588 -13.44 -18.68 2.12
CA LEU A 588 -12.36 -17.82 2.60
C LEU A 588 -11.70 -18.48 3.82
N CYS A 589 -10.49 -18.99 3.65
CA CYS A 589 -9.77 -19.74 4.69
C CYS A 589 -8.81 -18.84 5.49
N PRO A 590 -8.30 -19.29 6.66
CA PRO A 590 -7.38 -18.50 7.47
C PRO A 590 -6.19 -17.97 6.68
N GLY A 591 -5.88 -16.67 6.83
CA GLY A 591 -4.80 -15.98 6.11
C GLY A 591 -5.12 -15.56 4.69
N ASP A 592 -6.27 -15.96 4.16
CA ASP A 592 -6.69 -15.60 2.81
C ASP A 592 -7.34 -14.20 2.77
N GLN A 593 -7.23 -13.56 1.61
CA GLN A 593 -7.83 -12.26 1.29
C GLN A 593 -8.56 -12.38 -0.04
N LYS A 594 -9.78 -11.85 -0.10
CA LYS A 594 -10.54 -11.75 -1.36
C LYS A 594 -11.06 -10.34 -1.56
N ARG A 595 -10.99 -9.89 -2.81
CA ARG A 595 -11.66 -8.67 -3.29
C ARG A 595 -12.98 -9.09 -3.94
N VAL A 596 -14.06 -8.40 -3.59
CA VAL A 596 -15.41 -8.71 -4.05
C VAL A 596 -16.09 -7.47 -4.59
N ASP A 597 -16.74 -7.62 -5.73
CA ASP A 597 -17.52 -6.58 -6.37
C ASP A 597 -18.95 -6.55 -5.84
N VAL A 598 -19.37 -5.41 -5.29
CA VAL A 598 -20.74 -5.13 -4.85
C VAL A 598 -21.32 -4.04 -5.76
N ALA A 599 -22.45 -4.31 -6.43
CA ALA A 599 -23.10 -3.28 -7.24
C ALA A 599 -24.06 -2.46 -6.39
N VAL A 600 -24.02 -1.14 -6.56
CA VAL A 600 -24.82 -0.19 -5.78
C VAL A 600 -25.59 0.77 -6.69
N ALA A 601 -26.83 1.07 -6.27
CA ALA A 601 -27.71 2.05 -6.91
C ALA A 601 -27.80 3.30 -6.05
N GLY A 602 -27.60 4.47 -6.66
CA GLY A 602 -27.61 5.76 -5.98
C GLY A 602 -26.23 6.43 -5.97
N ALA A 603 -26.15 7.59 -5.32
CA ALA A 603 -24.91 8.32 -5.12
C ALA A 603 -24.95 8.93 -3.71
N SER A 604 -23.81 8.92 -3.03
CA SER A 604 -23.69 9.53 -1.72
C SER A 604 -22.26 10.00 -1.46
N ASN A 605 -22.12 10.88 -0.48
CA ASN A 605 -20.83 11.33 0.01
C ASN A 605 -20.90 11.36 1.52
N GLY A 606 -20.25 10.40 2.17
CA GLY A 606 -20.29 10.30 3.62
C GLY A 606 -19.94 8.91 4.13
N THR A 607 -20.58 8.52 5.23
CA THR A 607 -20.30 7.26 5.92
C THR A 607 -21.20 6.15 5.40
N LEU A 608 -20.62 5.17 4.72
CA LEU A 608 -21.33 3.97 4.28
C LEU A 608 -21.38 2.94 5.39
N THR A 609 -22.41 2.08 5.38
CA THR A 609 -22.44 0.87 6.21
C THR A 609 -22.26 -0.35 5.32
N VAL A 610 -21.19 -1.11 5.56
CA VAL A 610 -20.97 -2.42 4.94
C VAL A 610 -21.43 -3.50 5.90
N MET A 611 -22.25 -4.42 5.42
CA MET A 611 -22.78 -5.55 6.18
C MET A 611 -22.17 -6.85 5.67
N LEU A 612 -21.69 -7.66 6.60
CA LEU A 612 -21.20 -9.01 6.38
C LEU A 612 -22.19 -9.98 7.02
N GLU A 613 -22.74 -10.91 6.23
CA GLU A 613 -23.66 -11.92 6.71
C GLU A 613 -23.09 -13.33 6.47
N TYR A 614 -22.96 -14.10 7.55
CA TYR A 614 -22.46 -15.47 7.55
C TYR A 614 -23.23 -16.32 8.57
N ASP A 615 -23.80 -17.44 8.16
CA ASP A 615 -24.56 -18.37 9.02
C ASP A 615 -25.64 -17.67 9.88
N GLY A 616 -26.34 -16.69 9.29
CA GLY A 616 -27.36 -15.88 9.96
C GLY A 616 -26.83 -14.84 10.97
N LEU A 617 -25.51 -14.78 11.19
CA LEU A 617 -24.85 -13.71 11.93
C LEU A 617 -24.56 -12.54 10.99
N VAL A 618 -24.98 -11.34 11.39
CA VAL A 618 -24.72 -10.10 10.66
C VAL A 618 -23.78 -9.23 11.47
N SER A 619 -22.66 -8.82 10.89
CA SER A 619 -21.82 -7.74 11.39
C SER A 619 -21.90 -6.55 10.45
N SER A 620 -21.74 -5.34 11.00
CA SER A 620 -21.81 -4.11 10.23
C SER A 620 -20.65 -3.19 10.59
N THR A 621 -19.97 -2.66 9.59
CA THR A 621 -18.87 -1.71 9.75
C THR A 621 -19.23 -0.40 9.05
N LYS A 622 -19.09 0.72 9.76
CA LYS A 622 -19.24 2.05 9.18
C LYS A 622 -17.90 2.51 8.60
N ILE A 623 -17.90 2.89 7.34
CA ILE A 623 -16.72 3.37 6.62
C ILE A 623 -16.94 4.84 6.26
N PRO A 624 -16.22 5.79 6.90
CA PRO A 624 -16.39 7.22 6.63
C PRO A 624 -15.76 7.64 5.30
N ASP A 625 -16.13 8.84 4.85
CA ASP A 625 -15.50 9.57 3.74
C ASP A 625 -15.45 8.81 2.41
N ILE A 626 -16.50 8.07 2.09
CA ILE A 626 -16.63 7.38 0.80
C ILE A 626 -17.56 8.15 -0.13
N GLN A 627 -17.06 8.42 -1.33
CA GLN A 627 -17.84 9.02 -2.42
C GLN A 627 -18.33 7.94 -3.39
N LEU A 628 -19.64 7.78 -3.47
CA LEU A 628 -20.33 6.89 -4.42
C LEU A 628 -21.06 7.71 -5.49
N GLY A 629 -21.17 7.12 -6.67
CA GLY A 629 -21.73 7.70 -7.89
C GLY A 629 -20.73 7.69 -9.04
N LEU A 630 -21.20 7.30 -10.23
CA LEU A 630 -20.44 7.42 -11.47
C LEU A 630 -20.35 8.91 -11.86
N THR A 631 -19.16 9.35 -12.27
CA THR A 631 -18.92 10.73 -12.72
C THR A 631 -18.32 10.74 -14.12
N ASP A 632 -18.58 11.78 -14.91
CA ASP A 632 -17.89 11.97 -16.20
C ASP A 632 -16.38 12.14 -15.96
N TRP A 633 -15.57 11.54 -16.84
CA TRP A 633 -14.14 11.75 -16.82
C TRP A 633 -13.81 13.13 -17.43
N THR A 634 -12.95 13.89 -16.76
CA THR A 634 -12.32 15.11 -17.29
C THR A 634 -10.85 14.84 -17.59
N ALA A 635 -10.17 15.74 -18.31
CA ALA A 635 -8.74 15.62 -18.58
C ALA A 635 -7.82 15.79 -17.34
N ASP A 636 -8.39 16.16 -16.19
CA ASP A 636 -7.65 16.23 -14.92
C ASP A 636 -7.15 14.85 -14.48
N TYR A 637 -5.89 14.79 -14.03
CA TYR A 637 -5.21 13.55 -13.64
C TYR A 637 -5.90 12.78 -12.51
N ASP A 638 -6.44 13.47 -11.51
CA ASP A 638 -7.25 12.88 -10.44
C ASP A 638 -8.55 12.27 -10.97
N SER A 639 -9.08 12.80 -12.08
CA SER A 639 -10.27 12.23 -12.71
C SER A 639 -9.95 10.97 -13.51
N ILE A 640 -8.97 11.04 -14.41
CA ILE A 640 -8.65 9.91 -15.30
C ILE A 640 -8.04 8.71 -14.57
N SER A 641 -7.33 8.94 -13.48
CA SER A 641 -6.77 7.87 -12.63
C SER A 641 -7.81 6.99 -11.95
N ARG A 642 -9.09 7.35 -12.00
CA ARG A 642 -10.20 6.55 -11.47
C ARG A 642 -10.78 5.58 -12.52
N HIS A 643 -10.34 5.64 -13.77
CA HIS A 643 -10.60 4.60 -14.76
C HIS A 643 -9.71 3.38 -14.50
N GLU A 644 -10.23 2.20 -14.81
CA GLU A 644 -9.60 0.92 -14.49
C GLU A 644 -9.91 -0.13 -15.56
N SER A 645 -9.16 -1.24 -15.57
CA SER A 645 -9.42 -2.35 -16.48
C SER A 645 -10.83 -2.92 -16.27
N PRO A 646 -11.56 -3.23 -17.36
CA PRO A 646 -12.89 -3.77 -17.28
C PRO A 646 -12.87 -5.27 -16.98
N GLN A 647 -13.96 -5.77 -16.39
CA GLN A 647 -14.04 -7.17 -15.96
C GLN A 647 -13.79 -8.17 -17.09
N TRP A 648 -14.26 -7.89 -18.31
CA TRP A 648 -14.03 -8.78 -19.46
C TRP A 648 -12.54 -8.91 -19.81
N PHE A 649 -11.74 -7.86 -19.60
CA PHE A 649 -10.30 -7.88 -19.83
C PHE A 649 -9.61 -8.65 -18.71
N ASP A 650 -10.01 -8.39 -17.46
CA ASP A 650 -9.51 -9.09 -16.29
C ASP A 650 -9.77 -10.60 -16.38
N ASP A 651 -10.93 -11.01 -16.89
CA ASP A 651 -11.35 -12.40 -17.08
C ASP A 651 -10.82 -13.04 -18.36
N GLY A 652 -10.41 -12.22 -19.34
CA GLY A 652 -10.04 -12.63 -20.69
C GLY A 652 -8.71 -13.38 -20.77
N LYS A 653 -7.74 -13.06 -19.89
CA LYS A 653 -6.43 -13.72 -19.67
C LYS A 653 -5.48 -13.86 -20.87
N TYR A 654 -5.95 -14.21 -22.05
CA TYR A 654 -5.13 -14.56 -23.21
C TYR A 654 -5.59 -13.80 -24.45
N GLY A 655 -4.64 -13.18 -25.14
CA GLY A 655 -4.86 -12.44 -26.37
C GLY A 655 -3.80 -12.72 -27.43
N ILE A 656 -4.11 -12.39 -28.68
CA ILE A 656 -3.18 -12.46 -29.81
C ILE A 656 -2.74 -11.05 -30.24
N PHE A 657 -1.44 -10.80 -30.25
CA PHE A 657 -0.84 -9.61 -30.82
C PHE A 657 -0.48 -9.87 -32.29
N ILE A 658 -0.53 -8.84 -33.13
CA ILE A 658 -0.23 -8.97 -34.56
C ILE A 658 0.63 -7.80 -35.00
N HIS A 659 1.92 -8.03 -35.23
CA HIS A 659 2.84 -7.07 -35.84
C HIS A 659 2.94 -7.29 -37.35
N TRP A 660 2.20 -6.46 -38.10
CA TRP A 660 2.12 -6.53 -39.54
C TRP A 660 2.23 -5.15 -40.19
N GLY A 661 3.03 -5.04 -41.26
CA GLY A 661 3.21 -3.80 -41.99
C GLY A 661 4.27 -3.90 -43.08
N PRO A 662 4.68 -2.78 -43.68
CA PRO A 662 5.70 -2.76 -44.73
C PRO A 662 7.04 -3.38 -44.31
N TYR A 663 7.38 -3.37 -43.02
CA TYR A 663 8.56 -4.06 -42.48
C TYR A 663 8.53 -5.59 -42.66
N SER A 664 7.36 -6.20 -42.90
CA SER A 664 7.26 -7.62 -43.26
C SER A 664 7.82 -7.93 -44.66
N VAL A 665 8.01 -6.91 -45.53
CA VAL A 665 8.60 -7.06 -46.88
C VAL A 665 10.09 -7.41 -46.80
N PRO A 666 10.96 -6.64 -46.12
CA PRO A 666 12.31 -7.09 -45.84
C PRO A 666 12.28 -8.25 -44.84
N GLY A 667 11.41 -8.22 -43.83
CA GLY A 667 11.19 -9.29 -42.85
C GLY A 667 12.51 -9.91 -42.37
N TRP A 668 13.41 -9.06 -41.88
CA TRP A 668 14.78 -9.44 -41.50
C TRP A 668 15.14 -8.81 -40.16
N GLY A 669 15.44 -9.66 -39.18
CA GLY A 669 16.00 -9.32 -37.88
C GLY A 669 17.13 -10.29 -37.54
N ASN A 670 17.52 -10.34 -36.26
CA ASN A 670 18.54 -11.30 -35.81
C ASN A 670 18.00 -12.74 -35.68
N SER A 671 18.88 -13.69 -35.40
CA SER A 671 18.54 -15.04 -34.89
C SER A 671 19.20 -15.33 -33.54
N THR A 672 19.58 -14.27 -32.80
CA THR A 672 20.00 -14.35 -31.39
C THR A 672 19.05 -13.53 -30.53
N PRO A 673 18.72 -13.98 -29.29
CA PRO A 673 17.72 -13.34 -28.43
C PRO A 673 18.04 -11.88 -28.08
N TYR A 674 16.98 -11.05 -27.98
CA TYR A 674 16.94 -9.74 -27.32
C TYR A 674 17.76 -8.58 -27.91
N GLU A 675 18.09 -8.59 -29.20
CA GLU A 675 18.99 -7.57 -29.78
C GLU A 675 18.39 -6.72 -30.91
N THR A 676 17.66 -7.30 -31.89
CA THR A 676 17.20 -6.57 -33.09
C THR A 676 15.90 -7.13 -33.68
N TYR A 677 14.78 -6.47 -33.42
CA TYR A 677 13.47 -6.88 -33.93
C TYR A 677 13.30 -6.55 -35.44
N ALA A 678 12.59 -7.40 -36.18
CA ALA A 678 12.44 -7.27 -37.64
C ALA A 678 11.55 -6.09 -38.04
N GLU A 679 10.55 -5.72 -37.22
CA GLU A 679 9.72 -4.53 -37.42
C GLU A 679 10.50 -3.21 -37.23
N TRP A 680 11.70 -3.29 -36.64
CA TRP A 680 12.66 -2.19 -36.51
C TRP A 680 13.65 -2.07 -37.68
N PHE A 681 13.44 -2.81 -38.77
CA PHE A 681 14.32 -2.82 -39.94
C PHE A 681 14.74 -1.43 -40.42
N TRP A 682 13.81 -0.46 -40.49
CA TRP A 682 14.12 0.88 -40.98
C TRP A 682 15.13 1.60 -40.09
N TRP A 683 14.96 1.50 -38.76
CA TRP A 683 15.86 2.11 -37.78
C TRP A 683 17.27 1.51 -37.85
N TYR A 684 17.38 0.19 -37.73
CA TYR A 684 18.68 -0.49 -37.72
C TYR A 684 19.40 -0.39 -39.07
N SER A 685 18.66 -0.44 -40.19
CA SER A 685 19.26 -0.27 -41.51
C SER A 685 19.82 1.14 -41.77
N THR A 686 19.44 2.15 -40.98
CA THR A 686 19.93 3.54 -41.09
C THR A 686 20.97 3.90 -40.01
N HIS A 687 21.05 3.12 -38.93
CA HIS A 687 21.93 3.37 -37.79
C HIS A 687 22.93 2.23 -37.59
N ARG A 688 24.00 2.20 -38.42
CA ARG A 688 25.02 1.14 -38.39
C ARG A 688 25.65 0.89 -37.01
N ALA A 689 25.75 1.92 -36.16
CA ALA A 689 26.30 1.76 -34.81
C ALA A 689 25.36 1.00 -33.86
N ALA A 690 24.05 1.01 -34.14
CA ALA A 690 23.03 0.27 -33.41
C ALA A 690 22.76 -1.12 -34.04
N ASP A 691 23.14 -1.33 -35.31
CA ASP A 691 22.95 -2.60 -36.00
C ASP A 691 23.98 -3.64 -35.57
N VAL A 692 23.52 -4.61 -34.77
CA VAL A 692 24.30 -5.78 -34.35
C VAL A 692 23.92 -7.06 -35.11
N SER A 693 23.02 -6.97 -36.10
CA SER A 693 22.33 -8.14 -36.69
C SER A 693 22.32 -8.15 -38.23
N ASP A 694 23.35 -7.56 -38.84
CA ASP A 694 23.53 -7.51 -40.31
C ASP A 694 22.39 -6.78 -41.03
N VAL A 695 21.53 -5.99 -40.38
CA VAL A 695 20.38 -5.34 -41.03
C VAL A 695 20.85 -4.35 -42.10
N TYR A 696 21.90 -3.57 -41.78
CA TYR A 696 22.55 -2.62 -42.66
C TYR A 696 23.17 -3.31 -43.88
N ASP A 697 23.90 -4.40 -43.68
CA ASP A 697 24.56 -5.10 -44.80
C ASP A 697 23.56 -5.96 -45.60
N TYR A 698 22.52 -6.49 -44.94
CA TYR A 698 21.36 -7.14 -45.57
C TYR A 698 20.61 -6.19 -46.51
N ARG A 699 20.31 -4.96 -46.06
CA ARG A 699 19.68 -3.95 -46.92
C ARG A 699 20.50 -3.70 -48.18
N LEU A 700 21.82 -3.51 -48.02
CA LEU A 700 22.73 -3.26 -49.15
C LEU A 700 22.78 -4.44 -50.12
N ARG A 701 22.94 -5.68 -49.63
CA ARG A 701 23.07 -6.87 -50.47
C ARG A 701 21.77 -7.24 -51.18
N THR A 702 20.62 -6.98 -50.56
CA THR A 702 19.30 -7.44 -51.05
C THR A 702 18.65 -6.41 -51.97
N PHE A 703 18.68 -5.13 -51.58
CA PHE A 703 17.95 -4.07 -52.30
C PHE A 703 18.86 -3.08 -53.04
N GLY A 704 20.16 -3.08 -52.72
CA GLY A 704 21.14 -2.17 -53.31
C GLY A 704 21.18 -0.78 -52.64
N PRO A 705 22.18 0.03 -52.98
CA PRO A 705 22.50 1.27 -52.26
C PRO A 705 21.45 2.39 -52.46
N THR A 706 20.67 2.34 -53.54
CA THR A 706 19.69 3.40 -53.88
C THR A 706 18.28 3.13 -53.35
N TRP A 707 18.05 1.97 -52.74
CA TRP A 707 16.74 1.62 -52.19
C TRP A 707 16.48 2.42 -50.89
N ASN A 708 15.29 2.99 -50.78
CA ASN A 708 14.77 3.64 -49.58
C ASN A 708 13.65 2.79 -48.98
N TYR A 709 13.39 2.93 -47.68
CA TYR A 709 12.43 2.07 -46.99
C TYR A 709 11.03 2.07 -47.63
N ASP A 710 10.54 3.23 -48.03
CA ASP A 710 9.24 3.40 -48.70
C ASP A 710 9.13 2.67 -50.05
N ASN A 711 10.24 2.21 -50.64
CA ASN A 711 10.19 1.34 -51.81
C ASN A 711 9.62 -0.06 -51.50
N SER A 712 9.45 -0.42 -50.23
CA SER A 712 8.74 -1.64 -49.80
C SER A 712 7.23 -1.58 -50.00
N PHE A 713 6.62 -0.39 -50.07
CA PHE A 713 5.17 -0.25 -50.03
C PHE A 713 4.42 -1.01 -51.13
N PRO A 714 4.88 -1.02 -52.40
CA PRO A 714 4.24 -1.80 -53.46
C PRO A 714 4.31 -3.32 -53.23
N ASP A 715 5.32 -3.81 -52.49
CA ASP A 715 5.55 -5.22 -52.22
C ASP A 715 4.80 -5.71 -50.95
N PHE A 716 4.30 -4.79 -50.14
CA PHE A 716 3.33 -5.07 -49.08
C PHE A 716 1.95 -5.23 -49.73
N THR A 717 1.62 -6.45 -50.16
CA THR A 717 0.47 -6.70 -51.04
C THR A 717 -0.77 -7.20 -50.32
N ALA A 718 -0.61 -7.88 -49.18
CA ALA A 718 -1.69 -8.63 -48.52
C ALA A 718 -2.47 -9.56 -49.49
N ALA A 719 -1.82 -10.07 -50.54
CA ALA A 719 -2.47 -10.80 -51.63
C ALA A 719 -3.10 -12.14 -51.19
N ASN A 720 -2.54 -12.77 -50.16
CA ASN A 720 -3.01 -14.02 -49.57
C ASN A 720 -3.69 -13.79 -48.19
N PHE A 721 -3.96 -12.54 -47.83
CA PHE A 721 -4.60 -12.21 -46.56
C PHE A 721 -6.09 -12.58 -46.55
N ASP A 722 -6.49 -13.40 -45.58
CA ASP A 722 -7.87 -13.78 -45.28
C ASP A 722 -8.23 -13.39 -43.84
N SER A 723 -9.07 -12.35 -43.69
CA SER A 723 -9.47 -11.86 -42.37
C SER A 723 -10.31 -12.87 -41.60
N LYS A 724 -11.13 -13.69 -42.27
CA LYS A 724 -11.87 -14.76 -41.58
C LYS A 724 -10.90 -15.81 -41.05
N GLY A 725 -9.97 -16.28 -41.87
CA GLY A 725 -8.98 -17.28 -41.48
C GLY A 725 -8.12 -16.85 -40.29
N LEU A 726 -7.76 -15.55 -40.21
CA LEU A 726 -7.06 -14.98 -39.06
C LEU A 726 -7.93 -15.02 -37.79
N VAL A 727 -9.18 -14.56 -37.85
CA VAL A 727 -10.07 -14.56 -36.68
C VAL A 727 -10.42 -15.98 -36.24
N ASP A 728 -10.62 -16.91 -37.17
CA ASP A 728 -10.79 -18.34 -36.85
C ASP A 728 -9.55 -18.88 -36.11
N LEU A 729 -8.33 -18.50 -36.52
CA LEU A 729 -7.11 -18.90 -35.82
C LEU A 729 -7.04 -18.35 -34.39
N ILE A 730 -7.44 -17.09 -34.19
CA ILE A 730 -7.48 -16.46 -32.85
C ILE A 730 -8.51 -17.17 -31.96
N HIS A 731 -9.68 -17.52 -32.50
CA HIS A 731 -10.68 -18.32 -31.78
C HIS A 731 -10.15 -19.73 -31.47
N ASP A 732 -9.56 -20.40 -32.46
CA ASP A 732 -9.00 -21.75 -32.34
C ASP A 732 -7.90 -21.81 -31.27
N SER A 733 -7.10 -20.75 -31.10
CA SER A 733 -6.06 -20.69 -30.05
C SER A 733 -6.62 -20.52 -28.63
N GLY A 734 -7.90 -20.15 -28.51
CA GLY A 734 -8.58 -19.91 -27.24
C GLY A 734 -8.49 -18.47 -26.73
N ALA A 735 -7.84 -17.56 -27.47
CA ALA A 735 -7.74 -16.15 -27.11
C ALA A 735 -9.11 -15.45 -27.02
N LYS A 736 -9.23 -14.47 -26.12
CA LYS A 736 -10.46 -13.71 -25.86
C LYS A 736 -10.43 -12.30 -26.44
N TYR A 737 -9.26 -11.87 -26.90
CA TYR A 737 -9.07 -10.58 -27.56
C TYR A 737 -7.87 -10.66 -28.50
N PHE A 738 -7.74 -9.66 -29.37
CA PHE A 738 -6.52 -9.47 -30.14
C PHE A 738 -6.14 -7.99 -30.19
N VAL A 739 -4.87 -7.70 -30.43
CA VAL A 739 -4.35 -6.36 -30.64
C VAL A 739 -3.60 -6.35 -31.97
N LEU A 740 -3.99 -5.46 -32.88
CA LEU A 740 -3.33 -5.33 -34.19
C LEU A 740 -2.50 -4.06 -34.25
N THR A 741 -1.27 -4.12 -34.77
CA THR A 741 -0.49 -2.92 -35.11
C THR A 741 -1.17 -2.10 -36.19
N THR A 742 -2.00 -1.14 -35.78
CA THR A 742 -2.70 -0.26 -36.72
C THR A 742 -1.74 0.74 -37.35
N LYS A 743 -0.72 1.17 -36.58
CA LYS A 743 0.41 1.98 -37.02
C LYS A 743 1.61 1.73 -36.10
N HIS A 744 2.74 1.34 -36.67
CA HIS A 744 4.00 1.14 -35.96
C HIS A 744 4.92 2.38 -36.06
N HIS A 745 6.14 2.33 -35.52
CA HIS A 745 7.09 3.45 -35.50
C HIS A 745 7.50 4.00 -36.89
N ASP A 746 7.29 3.23 -37.96
CA ASP A 746 7.51 3.65 -39.35
C ASP A 746 6.43 4.62 -39.87
N GLY A 747 5.35 4.80 -39.10
CA GLY A 747 4.21 5.67 -39.37
C GLY A 747 3.30 5.20 -40.50
N PHE A 748 3.41 3.95 -40.96
CA PHE A 748 2.51 3.40 -41.96
C PHE A 748 1.24 2.85 -41.32
N ALA A 749 0.08 3.41 -41.68
CA ALA A 749 -1.20 3.02 -41.10
C ALA A 749 -1.91 1.93 -41.92
N LEU A 750 -2.53 0.96 -41.25
CA LEU A 750 -3.32 -0.12 -41.86
C LEU A 750 -4.83 0.19 -41.97
N PHE A 751 -5.23 1.40 -41.58
CA PHE A 751 -6.61 1.87 -41.51
C PHE A 751 -6.79 3.18 -42.29
N ASP A 752 -8.04 3.63 -42.44
CA ASP A 752 -8.36 4.93 -43.04
C ASP A 752 -7.98 6.06 -42.08
N THR A 753 -6.88 6.74 -42.37
CA THR A 753 -6.36 7.87 -41.58
C THR A 753 -7.03 9.21 -41.92
N ALA A 754 -8.10 9.20 -42.73
CA ALA A 754 -8.71 10.38 -43.31
C ALA A 754 -7.64 11.30 -43.94
N GLU A 755 -7.71 12.61 -43.70
CA GLU A 755 -6.76 13.60 -44.24
C GLU A 755 -5.62 13.95 -43.27
N THR A 756 -5.32 13.09 -42.28
CA THR A 756 -4.17 13.30 -41.38
C THR A 756 -2.84 12.91 -42.05
N THR A 757 -2.87 11.87 -42.88
CA THR A 757 -1.76 11.40 -43.70
C THR A 757 -2.30 10.52 -44.83
N HIS A 758 -1.59 10.43 -45.94
CA HIS A 758 -1.82 9.43 -46.99
C HIS A 758 -0.83 8.25 -46.87
N ARG A 759 0.02 8.19 -45.84
CA ARG A 759 0.94 7.08 -45.56
C ARG A 759 0.19 5.87 -44.97
N ASN A 760 -0.67 5.24 -45.77
CA ASN A 760 -1.53 4.14 -45.32
C ASN A 760 -1.77 3.07 -46.40
N ALA A 761 -2.35 1.94 -45.98
CA ALA A 761 -2.68 0.79 -46.82
C ALA A 761 -3.78 1.03 -47.86
N LEU A 762 -4.56 2.11 -47.74
CA LEU A 762 -5.56 2.50 -48.75
C LEU A 762 -4.90 3.23 -49.92
N HIS A 763 -3.88 4.04 -49.64
CA HIS A 763 -3.14 4.82 -50.63
C HIS A 763 -1.94 4.10 -51.23
N TYR A 764 -1.42 3.05 -50.59
CA TYR A 764 -0.26 2.28 -51.06
C TYR A 764 -0.45 0.77 -50.84
N GLY A 765 0.38 -0.05 -51.48
CA GLY A 765 0.37 -1.51 -51.30
C GLY A 765 -1.01 -2.15 -51.54
N PRO A 766 -1.69 -2.71 -50.51
CA PRO A 766 -2.90 -3.52 -50.66
C PRO A 766 -4.12 -2.79 -51.20
N LYS A 767 -4.19 -1.46 -51.06
CA LYS A 767 -5.39 -0.65 -51.36
C LYS A 767 -6.64 -1.11 -50.59
N ARG A 768 -6.44 -1.52 -49.34
CA ARG A 768 -7.44 -2.12 -48.45
C ARG A 768 -7.37 -1.50 -47.07
N ASP A 769 -8.52 -1.40 -46.42
CA ASP A 769 -8.62 -1.07 -44.99
C ASP A 769 -8.55 -2.38 -44.19
N LEU A 770 -7.32 -2.77 -43.84
CA LEU A 770 -7.05 -4.07 -43.24
C LEU A 770 -7.57 -4.16 -41.81
N VAL A 771 -7.57 -3.04 -41.07
CA VAL A 771 -8.15 -2.99 -39.73
C VAL A 771 -9.66 -3.23 -39.79
N ARG A 772 -10.38 -2.55 -40.71
CA ARG A 772 -11.82 -2.75 -40.89
C ARG A 772 -12.14 -4.20 -41.25
N GLU A 773 -11.41 -4.77 -42.21
CA GLU A 773 -11.66 -6.13 -42.66
C GLU A 773 -11.50 -7.18 -41.56
N ILE A 774 -10.55 -6.99 -40.64
CA ILE A 774 -10.35 -7.87 -39.48
C ILE A 774 -11.46 -7.66 -38.45
N PHE A 775 -11.78 -6.41 -38.13
CA PHE A 775 -12.76 -6.07 -37.11
C PHE A 775 -14.17 -6.50 -37.52
N ASP A 776 -14.54 -6.31 -38.79
CA ASP A 776 -15.82 -6.78 -39.34
C ASP A 776 -15.88 -8.31 -39.39
N ALA A 777 -14.76 -8.99 -39.63
CA ALA A 777 -14.69 -10.45 -39.55
C ALA A 777 -14.87 -10.95 -38.11
N ALA A 778 -14.22 -10.32 -37.14
CA ALA A 778 -14.40 -10.62 -35.72
C ALA A 778 -15.85 -10.42 -35.28
N ASP A 779 -16.44 -9.25 -35.57
CA ASP A 779 -17.83 -8.94 -35.24
C ASP A 779 -18.83 -9.94 -35.84
N LYS A 780 -18.56 -10.40 -37.07
CA LYS A 780 -19.45 -11.28 -37.80
C LYS A 780 -19.34 -12.76 -37.39
N TYR A 781 -18.13 -13.25 -37.16
CA TYR A 781 -17.88 -14.69 -37.00
C TYR A 781 -17.61 -15.10 -35.55
N HIS A 782 -17.01 -14.22 -34.75
CA HIS A 782 -16.61 -14.46 -33.36
C HIS A 782 -16.81 -13.20 -32.51
N PRO A 783 -18.07 -12.71 -32.36
CA PRO A 783 -18.37 -11.44 -31.68
C PRO A 783 -17.99 -11.41 -30.19
N GLU A 784 -17.70 -12.57 -29.60
CA GLU A 784 -17.17 -12.72 -28.24
C GLU A 784 -15.70 -12.30 -28.10
N ILE A 785 -14.97 -12.15 -29.20
CA ILE A 785 -13.55 -11.73 -29.18
C ILE A 785 -13.47 -10.20 -29.19
N HIS A 786 -12.85 -9.65 -28.16
CA HIS A 786 -12.63 -8.20 -28.05
C HIS A 786 -11.53 -7.70 -29.01
N ARG A 787 -11.70 -6.47 -29.50
CA ARG A 787 -10.90 -5.92 -30.61
C ARG A 787 -10.01 -4.78 -30.13
N GLY A 788 -8.71 -5.00 -30.13
CA GLY A 788 -7.70 -4.04 -29.72
C GLY A 788 -6.93 -3.42 -30.89
N THR A 789 -6.52 -2.18 -30.69
CA THR A 789 -5.66 -1.45 -31.64
C THR A 789 -4.36 -1.07 -30.96
N TYR A 790 -3.25 -1.51 -31.53
CA TYR A 790 -1.94 -0.97 -31.20
C TYR A 790 -1.69 0.32 -31.95
N PHE A 791 -1.16 1.33 -31.25
CA PHE A 791 -0.83 2.62 -31.82
C PHE A 791 0.52 3.14 -31.31
N SER A 792 1.48 3.26 -32.21
CA SER A 792 2.75 3.89 -31.86
C SER A 792 2.59 5.41 -31.71
N LEU A 793 2.92 5.94 -30.53
CA LEU A 793 2.90 7.38 -30.28
C LEU A 793 4.00 8.10 -31.08
N PRO A 794 5.28 7.71 -31.00
CA PRO A 794 6.34 8.38 -31.76
C PRO A 794 6.58 7.73 -33.13
N GLU A 795 6.95 8.56 -34.11
CA GLU A 795 7.39 8.10 -35.44
C GLU A 795 8.87 8.45 -35.64
N TRP A 796 9.71 7.46 -36.00
CA TRP A 796 11.18 7.66 -36.03
C TRP A 796 11.59 8.84 -36.91
N PHE A 797 11.00 8.89 -38.11
CA PHE A 797 11.47 9.76 -39.18
C PHE A 797 10.41 10.73 -39.72
N ASN A 798 9.30 10.91 -38.99
CA ASN A 798 8.34 11.95 -39.32
C ASN A 798 8.87 13.31 -38.81
N PRO A 799 9.15 14.27 -39.71
CA PRO A 799 9.66 15.58 -39.31
C PRO A 799 8.70 16.38 -38.43
N ASP A 800 7.39 16.11 -38.46
CA ASP A 800 6.40 16.79 -37.61
C ASP A 800 6.51 16.36 -36.16
N PHE A 801 7.03 15.16 -35.88
CA PHE A 801 7.34 14.71 -34.53
C PHE A 801 8.63 15.33 -33.97
N GLY A 802 9.48 15.94 -34.83
CA GLY A 802 10.78 16.51 -34.46
C GLY A 802 10.79 17.43 -33.23
N PRO A 803 9.80 18.32 -33.02
CA PRO A 803 9.70 19.13 -31.80
C PRO A 803 9.57 18.33 -30.49
N TYR A 804 9.13 17.08 -30.58
CA TYR A 804 8.96 16.13 -29.47
C TYR A 804 10.01 15.03 -29.45
N GLY A 805 10.95 15.05 -30.40
CA GLY A 805 11.93 14.00 -30.59
C GLY A 805 12.81 13.79 -29.35
N PHE A 806 13.12 12.53 -29.06
CA PHE A 806 13.85 12.14 -27.86
C PHE A 806 14.85 11.00 -28.12
N ALA A 807 15.77 10.81 -27.17
CA ALA A 807 16.70 9.69 -27.14
C ALA A 807 16.47 8.87 -25.86
N ASN A 808 16.41 7.54 -25.98
CA ASN A 808 16.20 6.65 -24.84
C ASN A 808 17.46 6.50 -23.95
N GLY A 809 18.64 6.89 -24.45
CA GLY A 809 19.90 6.81 -23.72
C GLY A 809 21.00 7.72 -24.28
N PRO A 810 22.18 7.78 -23.63
CA PRO A 810 23.22 8.76 -23.94
C PRO A 810 24.13 8.45 -25.16
N GLY A 811 23.70 7.69 -26.18
CA GLY A 811 24.58 7.32 -27.32
C GLY A 811 23.87 7.07 -28.66
N ASN A 812 24.63 7.08 -29.78
CA ASN A 812 24.11 6.79 -31.13
C ASN A 812 23.87 5.28 -31.40
N THR A 813 23.90 4.49 -30.32
CA THR A 813 23.59 3.05 -30.28
C THR A 813 22.28 2.78 -29.53
N SER A 814 21.62 3.81 -28.99
CA SER A 814 20.33 3.66 -28.28
C SER A 814 19.15 3.96 -29.21
N SER A 815 18.09 3.16 -29.10
CA SER A 815 16.78 3.42 -29.71
C SER A 815 16.32 4.86 -29.44
N SER A 816 16.10 5.64 -30.50
CA SER A 816 15.73 7.06 -30.39
C SER A 816 14.64 7.37 -31.41
N TRP A 817 13.80 8.36 -31.11
CA TRP A 817 12.77 8.84 -32.02
C TRP A 817 13.05 10.30 -32.34
N PRO A 818 13.99 10.57 -33.27
CA PRO A 818 14.45 11.93 -33.52
C PRO A 818 13.41 12.79 -34.21
N GLY A 819 12.41 12.19 -34.90
CA GLY A 819 11.42 12.95 -35.66
C GLY A 819 12.07 13.79 -36.76
N ILE A 820 13.01 13.20 -37.50
CA ILE A 820 13.71 13.87 -38.62
C ILE A 820 13.67 12.99 -39.87
N ILE A 821 13.73 13.59 -41.05
CA ILE A 821 13.81 12.80 -42.28
C ILE A 821 15.05 11.89 -42.27
N ALA A 822 14.82 10.59 -42.49
CA ALA A 822 15.88 9.59 -42.59
C ALA A 822 16.89 9.94 -43.70
N ARG A 823 18.16 9.60 -43.48
CA ARG A 823 19.19 9.66 -44.53
C ARG A 823 19.51 8.25 -45.00
N ASN A 824 19.46 8.04 -46.30
CA ASN A 824 19.94 6.81 -46.92
C ASN A 824 21.43 6.68 -46.60
N PRO A 825 21.85 5.60 -45.92
CA PRO A 825 23.19 5.52 -45.35
C PRO A 825 24.29 5.27 -46.39
N TYR A 826 23.93 4.81 -47.60
CA TYR A 826 24.90 4.51 -48.67
C TYR A 826 25.07 5.67 -49.64
N THR A 827 24.01 6.45 -49.88
CA THR A 827 24.03 7.58 -50.82
C THR A 827 24.15 8.93 -50.12
N GLY A 828 23.82 9.02 -48.83
CA GLY A 828 23.78 10.26 -48.04
C GLY A 828 22.60 11.19 -48.35
N LEU A 829 21.71 10.79 -49.27
CA LEU A 829 20.50 11.53 -49.64
C LEU A 829 19.38 11.30 -48.63
N ASN A 830 18.46 12.26 -48.53
CA ASN A 830 17.27 12.08 -47.70
C ASN A 830 16.35 11.01 -48.31
N GLU A 831 15.88 10.08 -47.49
CA GLU A 831 14.80 9.16 -47.88
C GLU A 831 13.47 9.94 -47.91
N PRO A 832 12.55 9.64 -48.84
CA PRO A 832 11.23 10.22 -48.80
C PRO A 832 10.45 9.71 -47.57
N TYR A 833 9.59 10.58 -47.02
CA TYR A 833 8.55 10.19 -46.06
C TYR A 833 7.20 10.26 -46.80
N THR A 834 6.96 9.24 -47.61
CA THR A 834 5.88 9.18 -48.60
C THR A 834 4.52 9.19 -47.93
N GLY A 835 3.58 9.96 -48.48
CA GLY A 835 2.22 10.10 -47.96
C GLY A 835 2.04 11.18 -46.90
N ARG A 836 3.10 11.85 -46.45
CA ARG A 836 2.99 12.98 -45.50
C ARG A 836 2.17 14.13 -46.08
N LEU A 837 1.25 14.66 -45.27
CA LEU A 837 0.51 15.88 -45.53
C LEU A 837 1.06 17.04 -44.69
N PRO A 838 0.91 18.30 -45.13
CA PRO A 838 1.32 19.45 -44.35
C PRO A 838 0.36 19.65 -43.16
N ILE A 839 0.88 19.45 -41.94
CA ILE A 839 0.20 19.71 -40.67
C ILE A 839 0.96 20.76 -39.84
N ASN A 840 0.35 21.31 -38.80
CA ASN A 840 1.00 22.30 -37.92
C ASN A 840 1.65 21.63 -36.71
N ASP A 841 0.95 20.67 -36.10
CA ASP A 841 1.33 20.03 -34.85
C ASP A 841 1.07 18.53 -34.92
N PHE A 842 2.09 17.69 -34.68
CA PHE A 842 1.96 16.24 -34.78
C PHE A 842 0.94 15.66 -33.80
N ILE A 843 0.85 16.19 -32.58
CA ILE A 843 -0.04 15.64 -31.56
C ILE A 843 -1.49 15.99 -31.91
N VAL A 844 -1.76 17.27 -32.19
CA VAL A 844 -3.13 17.78 -32.39
C VAL A 844 -3.68 17.47 -33.77
N ASP A 845 -2.86 17.47 -34.82
CA ASP A 845 -3.32 17.32 -36.21
C ASP A 845 -3.17 15.89 -36.76
N LEU A 846 -2.40 15.00 -36.11
CA LEU A 846 -2.16 13.64 -36.57
C LEU A 846 -2.41 12.58 -35.50
N MET A 847 -1.71 12.63 -34.37
CA MET A 847 -1.78 11.59 -33.33
C MET A 847 -3.18 11.44 -32.75
N VAL A 848 -3.70 12.49 -32.11
CA VAL A 848 -5.01 12.45 -31.43
C VAL A 848 -6.14 12.18 -32.44
N PRO A 849 -6.22 12.84 -33.61
CA PRO A 849 -7.25 12.52 -34.60
C PRO A 849 -7.22 11.07 -35.07
N GLN A 850 -6.05 10.46 -35.24
CA GLN A 850 -5.95 9.04 -35.59
C GLN A 850 -6.40 8.12 -34.46
N MET A 851 -6.03 8.41 -33.21
CA MET A 851 -6.53 7.68 -32.04
C MET A 851 -8.06 7.79 -31.91
N GLU A 852 -8.63 8.97 -32.16
CA GLU A 852 -10.07 9.20 -32.20
C GLU A 852 -10.76 8.43 -33.33
N ILE A 853 -10.17 8.39 -34.53
CA ILE A 853 -10.69 7.57 -35.64
C ILE A 853 -10.77 6.10 -35.21
N LEU A 854 -9.70 5.54 -34.64
CA LEU A 854 -9.69 4.16 -34.16
C LEU A 854 -10.74 3.93 -33.06
N ALA A 855 -10.77 4.81 -32.06
CA ALA A 855 -11.73 4.73 -30.96
C ALA A 855 -13.19 4.75 -31.44
N TYR A 856 -13.58 5.74 -32.25
CA TYR A 856 -14.97 6.00 -32.58
C TYR A 856 -15.42 5.26 -33.84
N ASN A 857 -14.63 5.29 -34.92
CA ASN A 857 -15.06 4.71 -36.20
C ASN A 857 -14.81 3.20 -36.24
N TYR A 858 -13.77 2.69 -35.56
CA TYR A 858 -13.46 1.26 -35.52
C TYR A 858 -13.97 0.58 -34.26
N SER A 859 -14.50 1.33 -33.29
CA SER A 859 -15.05 0.74 -32.07
C SER A 859 -14.00 -0.11 -31.34
N THR A 860 -12.81 0.43 -31.15
CA THR A 860 -11.75 -0.20 -30.35
C THR A 860 -12.22 -0.53 -28.92
N ASP A 861 -11.89 -1.71 -28.42
CA ASP A 861 -12.06 -2.13 -27.03
C ASP A 861 -10.78 -1.94 -26.18
N ILE A 862 -9.60 -2.04 -26.82
CA ILE A 862 -8.28 -1.86 -26.19
C ILE A 862 -7.45 -0.84 -26.97
N MET A 863 -7.08 0.28 -26.36
CA MET A 863 -6.07 1.19 -26.92
C MET A 863 -4.70 0.82 -26.35
N TRP A 864 -3.90 0.13 -27.16
CA TRP A 864 -2.56 -0.34 -26.76
C TRP A 864 -1.51 0.60 -27.35
N CYS A 865 -1.07 1.62 -26.62
CA CYS A 865 -0.05 2.52 -27.15
C CYS A 865 1.36 1.97 -26.94
N ASP A 866 2.36 2.61 -27.55
CA ASP A 866 3.75 2.25 -27.30
C ASP A 866 4.70 3.44 -27.15
N CYS A 867 5.82 3.19 -26.45
CA CYS A 867 6.97 4.06 -26.24
C CYS A 867 6.77 5.30 -25.36
N GLY A 868 5.65 5.44 -24.63
CA GLY A 868 5.52 6.43 -23.54
C GLY A 868 6.00 7.84 -23.92
N ALA A 869 5.53 8.38 -25.05
CA ALA A 869 6.05 9.62 -25.63
C ALA A 869 5.20 10.87 -25.29
N ALA A 870 5.62 12.04 -25.81
CA ALA A 870 4.77 13.23 -25.82
C ALA A 870 3.41 12.91 -26.46
N ASN A 871 2.33 13.30 -25.81
CA ASN A 871 1.00 12.76 -26.11
C ASN A 871 -0.13 13.78 -25.85
N GLY A 872 -1.33 13.45 -26.36
CA GLY A 872 -2.59 14.12 -26.06
C GLY A 872 -3.57 13.24 -25.26
N THR A 873 -3.06 12.24 -24.53
CA THR A 873 -3.84 11.12 -24.01
C THR A 873 -4.89 11.55 -22.98
N ALA A 874 -4.61 12.53 -22.12
CA ALA A 874 -5.55 12.93 -21.07
C ALA A 874 -6.92 13.37 -21.62
N GLY A 875 -6.91 14.23 -22.65
CA GLY A 875 -8.14 14.69 -23.30
C GLY A 875 -8.81 13.59 -24.12
N PHE A 876 -8.02 12.82 -24.86
CA PHE A 876 -8.50 11.68 -25.63
C PHE A 876 -9.19 10.63 -24.75
N ALA A 877 -8.52 10.14 -23.71
CA ALA A 877 -9.01 9.10 -22.82
C ALA A 877 -10.31 9.52 -22.13
N ALA A 878 -10.37 10.74 -21.58
CA ALA A 878 -11.58 11.27 -20.96
C ALA A 878 -12.77 11.27 -21.93
N ASN A 879 -12.58 11.75 -23.16
CA ASN A 879 -13.64 11.77 -24.18
C ASN A 879 -14.05 10.36 -24.61
N TRP A 880 -13.08 9.49 -24.85
CA TRP A 880 -13.32 8.12 -25.31
C TRP A 880 -14.05 7.29 -24.26
N TRP A 881 -13.65 7.36 -22.99
CA TRP A 881 -14.32 6.63 -21.91
C TRP A 881 -15.74 7.12 -21.66
N ASN A 882 -15.97 8.44 -21.69
CA ASN A 882 -17.33 8.99 -21.59
C ASN A 882 -18.20 8.53 -22.77
N HIS A 883 -17.65 8.52 -23.98
CA HIS A 883 -18.34 8.03 -25.18
C HIS A 883 -18.67 6.54 -25.06
N ALA A 884 -17.68 5.70 -24.71
CA ALA A 884 -17.87 4.27 -24.52
C ALA A 884 -18.93 3.97 -23.43
N ARG A 885 -18.91 4.71 -22.32
CA ARG A 885 -19.92 4.59 -21.26
C ARG A 885 -21.33 4.93 -21.77
N ALA A 886 -21.47 5.95 -22.61
CA ALA A 886 -22.77 6.28 -23.22
C ALA A 886 -23.31 5.17 -24.14
N GLU A 887 -22.42 4.33 -24.67
CA GLU A 887 -22.76 3.14 -25.46
C GLU A 887 -22.86 1.85 -24.62
N ASN A 888 -22.73 1.94 -23.30
CA ASN A 888 -22.63 0.80 -22.38
C ASN A 888 -21.48 -0.17 -22.73
N ARG A 889 -20.37 0.39 -23.20
CA ARG A 889 -19.13 -0.32 -23.50
C ARG A 889 -18.08 0.01 -22.46
N GLN A 890 -17.40 -1.03 -21.98
CA GLN A 890 -16.25 -0.86 -21.11
C GLN A 890 -14.99 -1.13 -21.94
N VAL A 891 -14.09 -0.16 -22.00
CA VAL A 891 -12.86 -0.20 -22.81
C VAL A 891 -11.65 -0.07 -21.90
N THR A 892 -10.44 -0.28 -22.42
CA THR A 892 -9.21 -0.23 -21.60
C THR A 892 -8.03 0.36 -22.35
N ILE A 893 -7.07 0.93 -21.62
CA ILE A 893 -5.85 1.54 -22.16
C ILE A 893 -4.60 1.07 -21.39
N ASN A 894 -3.52 0.76 -22.11
CA ASN A 894 -2.30 0.26 -21.50
C ASN A 894 -1.45 1.37 -20.85
N SER A 895 -0.40 0.97 -20.12
CA SER A 895 0.51 1.89 -19.42
C SER A 895 1.45 2.71 -20.32
N ARG A 896 1.42 2.52 -21.64
CA ARG A 896 2.40 3.13 -22.57
C ARG A 896 1.84 4.29 -23.37
N CYS A 897 0.62 4.75 -23.05
CA CYS A 897 0.00 5.91 -23.69
C CYS A 897 0.53 7.26 -23.17
N GLY A 898 1.72 7.30 -22.56
CA GLY A 898 2.46 8.53 -22.26
C GLY A 898 2.05 9.27 -20.98
N ILE A 899 1.02 8.81 -20.26
CA ILE A 899 0.70 9.29 -18.90
C ILE A 899 0.32 8.10 -18.00
N PRO A 900 0.92 7.94 -16.81
CA PRO A 900 0.62 6.82 -15.92
C PRO A 900 -0.78 6.90 -15.31
N GLN A 901 -1.39 8.08 -15.25
CA GLN A 901 -2.74 8.27 -14.70
C GLN A 901 -3.84 7.75 -15.61
N ALA A 902 -3.59 7.56 -16.91
CA ALA A 902 -4.56 6.90 -17.77
C ALA A 902 -4.42 5.37 -17.74
N SER A 903 -3.33 4.83 -17.18
CA SER A 903 -3.01 3.40 -17.25
C SER A 903 -4.00 2.55 -16.48
N ASP A 904 -4.70 1.67 -17.20
CA ASP A 904 -5.57 0.63 -16.63
C ASP A 904 -4.79 -0.63 -16.26
N PHE A 905 -3.70 -0.92 -16.99
CA PHE A 905 -2.83 -2.08 -16.75
C PHE A 905 -1.39 -1.83 -17.22
N ASP A 906 -0.42 -2.40 -16.50
CA ASP A 906 1.00 -2.37 -16.83
C ASP A 906 1.37 -3.35 -17.95
N THR A 907 2.41 -3.06 -18.74
CA THR A 907 2.81 -3.89 -19.90
C THR A 907 4.30 -4.25 -19.93
N PRO A 908 4.80 -5.07 -19.00
CA PRO A 908 6.18 -5.53 -19.05
C PRO A 908 6.37 -6.52 -20.22
N GLU A 909 7.45 -6.40 -20.98
CA GLU A 909 7.74 -7.30 -22.13
C GLU A 909 8.51 -8.55 -21.66
N TYR A 910 8.20 -9.72 -22.23
CA TYR A 910 8.88 -11.00 -21.95
C TYR A 910 9.07 -11.30 -20.44
N THR A 911 8.14 -10.83 -19.59
CA THR A 911 8.35 -10.77 -18.14
C THR A 911 7.41 -11.72 -17.41
N THR A 912 7.98 -12.46 -16.45
CA THR A 912 7.25 -13.19 -15.42
C THR A 912 7.55 -12.62 -14.03
N PHE A 913 6.68 -12.96 -13.07
CA PHE A 913 6.82 -12.60 -11.66
C PHE A 913 6.92 -13.88 -10.81
N SER A 914 7.33 -13.82 -9.54
CA SER A 914 7.19 -14.96 -8.62
C SER A 914 6.13 -14.74 -7.55
N SER A 915 5.46 -13.57 -7.59
CA SER A 915 4.36 -13.21 -6.70
C SER A 915 3.22 -12.53 -7.48
N PRO A 916 1.96 -12.62 -7.01
CA PRO A 916 0.85 -11.92 -7.63
C PRO A 916 1.02 -10.39 -7.56
N GLN A 917 0.67 -9.71 -8.65
CA GLN A 917 0.64 -8.25 -8.68
C GLN A 917 -0.78 -7.74 -8.37
N ARG A 918 -0.90 -6.72 -7.51
CA ARG A 918 -2.21 -6.12 -7.16
C ARG A 918 -2.81 -5.33 -8.31
N HIS A 919 -1.99 -4.51 -8.98
CA HIS A 919 -2.38 -3.81 -10.20
C HIS A 919 -2.40 -4.80 -11.36
N LYS A 920 -3.36 -4.62 -12.28
CA LYS A 920 -3.50 -5.46 -13.45
C LYS A 920 -2.28 -5.26 -14.36
N TRP A 921 -1.83 -6.33 -15.01
CA TRP A 921 -0.74 -6.27 -15.97
C TRP A 921 -0.96 -7.26 -17.10
N GLU A 922 -0.29 -7.01 -18.22
CA GLU A 922 -0.30 -7.85 -19.41
C GLU A 922 1.13 -7.96 -19.94
N THR A 923 1.72 -9.15 -19.91
CA THR A 923 2.98 -9.37 -20.63
C THR A 923 2.73 -9.70 -22.07
N ASN A 924 3.67 -9.28 -22.91
CA ASN A 924 3.65 -9.51 -24.34
C ASN A 924 5.01 -10.01 -24.82
N GLU A 925 4.97 -10.89 -25.83
CA GLU A 925 6.14 -11.45 -26.48
C GLU A 925 5.79 -12.08 -27.83
N GLY A 926 6.82 -12.26 -28.68
CA GLY A 926 6.71 -12.97 -29.95
C GLY A 926 6.65 -14.49 -29.82
N MET A 927 5.81 -15.14 -30.63
CA MET A 927 6.01 -16.55 -30.96
C MET A 927 7.35 -16.78 -31.65
N ASP A 928 7.82 -15.79 -32.43
CA ASP A 928 9.21 -15.72 -32.84
C ASP A 928 10.05 -15.23 -31.63
N PRO A 929 11.02 -16.02 -31.15
CA PRO A 929 11.80 -15.67 -29.95
C PRO A 929 12.74 -14.48 -30.17
N PHE A 930 12.83 -13.95 -31.39
CA PHE A 930 13.74 -12.87 -31.76
C PHE A 930 13.04 -11.58 -32.19
N SER A 931 11.73 -11.59 -32.41
CA SER A 931 11.01 -10.49 -33.07
C SER A 931 9.51 -10.55 -32.84
N TYR A 932 8.82 -9.42 -32.99
CA TYR A 932 7.36 -9.40 -33.15
C TYR A 932 6.99 -9.52 -34.64
N GLY A 933 7.52 -8.62 -35.48
CA GLY A 933 7.29 -8.67 -36.91
C GLY A 933 7.91 -9.91 -37.58
N TYR A 934 7.36 -10.31 -38.73
CA TYR A 934 7.83 -11.46 -39.51
C TYR A 934 9.35 -11.42 -39.74
N ASN A 935 10.07 -12.45 -39.26
CA ASN A 935 11.50 -12.61 -39.49
C ASN A 935 11.81 -13.87 -40.31
N ARG A 936 12.32 -13.68 -41.53
CA ARG A 936 12.67 -14.79 -42.43
C ARG A 936 13.92 -15.56 -42.00
N ALA A 937 14.72 -15.01 -41.09
CA ALA A 937 15.88 -15.70 -40.56
C ALA A 937 15.48 -16.80 -39.55
N THR A 938 14.31 -16.68 -38.94
CA THR A 938 13.81 -17.62 -37.95
C THR A 938 13.41 -18.95 -38.59
N THR A 939 14.00 -20.04 -38.10
CA THR A 939 13.64 -21.38 -38.57
C THR A 939 12.32 -21.83 -37.94
N PRO A 940 11.49 -22.63 -38.63
CA PRO A 940 10.21 -23.11 -38.10
C PRO A 940 10.27 -23.78 -36.71
N LYS A 941 11.39 -24.42 -36.36
CA LYS A 941 11.57 -25.09 -35.06
C LYS A 941 11.88 -24.15 -33.90
N ALA A 942 12.21 -22.90 -34.18
CA ALA A 942 12.54 -21.90 -33.16
C ALA A 942 11.29 -21.19 -32.63
N TYR A 943 10.18 -21.23 -33.36
CA TYR A 943 8.92 -20.65 -32.90
C TYR A 943 8.42 -21.36 -31.64
N MET A 944 7.84 -20.58 -30.74
CA MET A 944 7.20 -21.06 -29.50
C MET A 944 6.25 -22.21 -29.81
N ASN A 945 6.35 -23.28 -29.03
CA ASN A 945 5.50 -24.47 -29.14
C ASN A 945 4.37 -24.45 -28.09
N ALA A 946 3.46 -25.43 -28.16
CA ALA A 946 2.32 -25.51 -27.26
C ALA A 946 2.71 -25.64 -25.77
N THR A 947 3.76 -26.40 -25.46
CA THR A 947 4.24 -26.58 -24.08
C THR A 947 4.66 -25.25 -23.45
N SER A 948 5.51 -24.47 -24.14
CA SER A 948 5.94 -23.16 -23.66
C SER A 948 4.76 -22.20 -23.53
N LEU A 949 3.91 -22.11 -24.56
CA LEU A 949 2.74 -21.22 -24.57
C LEU A 949 1.82 -21.49 -23.38
N ILE A 950 1.48 -22.76 -23.13
CA ILE A 950 0.60 -23.15 -22.02
C ILE A 950 1.27 -22.87 -20.68
N GLY A 951 2.57 -23.19 -20.56
CA GLY A 951 3.36 -22.92 -19.36
C GLY A 951 3.36 -21.43 -19.00
N ASP A 952 3.66 -20.57 -19.97
CA ASP A 952 3.69 -19.12 -19.80
C ASP A 952 2.29 -18.59 -19.46
N LEU A 953 1.25 -19.02 -20.19
CA LEU A 953 -0.14 -18.64 -19.90
C LEU A 953 -0.55 -18.96 -18.46
N VAL A 954 -0.30 -20.19 -18.00
CA VAL A 954 -0.62 -20.64 -16.65
C VAL A 954 0.16 -19.85 -15.60
N ASP A 955 1.44 -19.62 -15.83
CA ASP A 955 2.31 -18.83 -14.96
C ASP A 955 1.77 -17.41 -14.78
N ILE A 956 1.54 -16.72 -15.90
CA ILE A 956 1.11 -15.32 -15.95
C ILE A 956 -0.25 -15.14 -15.26
N VAL A 957 -1.22 -16.02 -15.56
CA VAL A 957 -2.59 -15.93 -15.01
C VAL A 957 -2.60 -16.11 -13.50
N SER A 958 -1.78 -17.02 -12.97
CA SER A 958 -1.66 -17.25 -11.51
C SER A 958 -1.15 -16.03 -10.74
N LYS A 959 -0.52 -15.08 -11.44
CA LYS A 959 0.11 -13.87 -10.89
C LYS A 959 -0.68 -12.60 -11.23
N ASN A 960 -1.97 -12.76 -11.55
CA ASN A 960 -2.92 -11.71 -11.93
C ASN A 960 -2.69 -11.10 -13.33
N GLY A 961 -1.83 -11.69 -14.15
CA GLY A 961 -1.49 -11.18 -15.48
C GLY A 961 -2.45 -11.62 -16.58
N ASN A 962 -2.38 -10.92 -17.70
CA ASN A 962 -2.81 -11.39 -19.01
C ASN A 962 -1.59 -11.69 -19.89
N PHE A 963 -1.73 -12.63 -20.82
CA PHE A 963 -0.72 -13.00 -21.79
C PHE A 963 -1.14 -12.59 -23.19
N LEU A 964 -0.37 -11.70 -23.82
CA LEU A 964 -0.59 -11.20 -25.17
C LEU A 964 0.51 -11.73 -26.10
N LEU A 965 0.22 -12.82 -26.81
CA LEU A 965 1.20 -13.53 -27.63
C LEU A 965 1.16 -13.05 -29.08
N ASP A 966 2.30 -12.62 -29.61
CA ASP A 966 2.41 -12.04 -30.94
C ASP A 966 2.66 -13.05 -32.06
N ILE A 967 2.01 -12.81 -33.20
CA ILE A 967 2.32 -13.42 -34.48
C ILE A 967 2.79 -12.37 -35.49
N GLY A 968 3.70 -12.77 -36.37
CA GLY A 968 4.25 -11.91 -37.42
C GLY A 968 3.85 -12.35 -38.84
N PRO A 969 2.74 -11.85 -39.43
CA PRO A 969 2.37 -12.20 -40.80
C PRO A 969 3.36 -11.69 -41.85
N ARG A 970 3.49 -12.45 -42.94
CA ARG A 970 4.30 -12.09 -44.12
C ARG A 970 3.68 -10.91 -44.86
N ALA A 971 4.46 -10.27 -45.73
CA ALA A 971 3.97 -9.13 -46.53
C ALA A 971 2.77 -9.44 -47.45
N ASP A 972 2.58 -10.70 -47.83
CA ASP A 972 1.41 -11.15 -48.59
C ASP A 972 0.20 -11.49 -47.70
N GLY A 973 0.33 -11.41 -46.38
CA GLY A 973 -0.71 -11.69 -45.39
C GLY A 973 -0.83 -13.15 -44.97
N SER A 974 0.02 -14.05 -45.47
CA SER A 974 0.09 -15.42 -44.95
C SER A 974 0.87 -15.48 -43.63
N ILE A 975 0.42 -16.33 -42.71
CA ILE A 975 1.04 -16.54 -41.38
C ILE A 975 2.04 -17.70 -41.48
N VAL A 976 3.09 -17.72 -40.65
CA VAL A 976 4.05 -18.83 -40.66
C VAL A 976 3.35 -20.10 -40.16
N GLU A 977 3.45 -21.18 -40.94
CA GLU A 977 2.74 -22.44 -40.65
C GLU A 977 3.04 -22.99 -39.24
N ALA A 978 4.26 -22.79 -38.73
CA ALA A 978 4.62 -23.19 -37.37
C ALA A 978 3.82 -22.43 -36.29
N GLU A 979 3.59 -21.12 -36.47
CA GLU A 979 2.75 -20.32 -35.57
C GLU A 979 1.31 -20.86 -35.58
N VAL A 980 0.75 -21.07 -36.78
CA VAL A 980 -0.61 -21.59 -36.97
C VAL A 980 -0.80 -22.96 -36.30
N GLN A 981 0.14 -23.89 -36.50
CA GLN A 981 0.08 -25.24 -35.94
C GLN A 981 0.19 -25.22 -34.42
N ASN A 982 1.16 -24.48 -33.87
CA ASN A 982 1.41 -24.44 -32.43
C ASN A 982 0.27 -23.73 -31.68
N LEU A 983 -0.31 -22.66 -32.25
CA LEU A 983 -1.49 -21.99 -31.69
C LEU A 983 -2.71 -22.91 -31.63
N ARG A 984 -2.99 -23.65 -32.70
CA ARG A 984 -4.10 -24.61 -32.72
C ARG A 984 -3.86 -25.78 -31.78
N GLU A 985 -2.62 -26.23 -31.66
CA GLU A 985 -2.27 -27.31 -30.74
C GLU A 985 -2.48 -26.89 -29.29
N ALA A 986 -1.96 -25.72 -28.90
CA ALA A 986 -2.21 -25.15 -27.57
C ALA A 986 -3.69 -24.89 -27.31
N GLY A 987 -4.39 -24.39 -28.33
CA GLY A 987 -5.82 -24.08 -28.27
C GLY A 987 -6.69 -25.27 -27.88
N LYS A 988 -6.35 -26.49 -28.31
CA LYS A 988 -7.07 -27.71 -27.88
C LYS A 988 -7.06 -27.86 -26.35
N TRP A 989 -5.90 -27.66 -25.73
CA TRP A 989 -5.74 -27.73 -24.27
C TRP A 989 -6.44 -26.56 -23.59
N ILE A 990 -6.27 -25.34 -24.11
CA ILE A 990 -6.86 -24.12 -23.55
C ILE A 990 -8.39 -24.19 -23.54
N HIS A 991 -9.01 -24.71 -24.61
CA HIS A 991 -10.46 -24.90 -24.68
C HIS A 991 -10.94 -25.96 -23.69
N ALA A 992 -10.20 -27.07 -23.52
CA ALA A 992 -10.56 -28.12 -22.58
C ALA A 992 -10.42 -27.69 -21.10
N HIS A 993 -9.43 -26.84 -20.78
CA HIS A 993 -9.12 -26.39 -19.42
C HIS A 993 -9.52 -24.94 -19.14
N GLY A 994 -10.38 -24.37 -19.98
CA GLY A 994 -10.71 -22.95 -19.92
C GLY A 994 -11.28 -22.49 -18.57
N GLU A 995 -11.95 -23.37 -17.82
CA GLU A 995 -12.48 -23.04 -16.48
C GLU A 995 -11.41 -22.79 -15.41
N ALA A 996 -10.19 -23.28 -15.62
CA ALA A 996 -9.04 -23.06 -14.74
C ALA A 996 -8.21 -21.83 -15.14
N ILE A 997 -8.50 -21.21 -16.29
CA ILE A 997 -7.78 -20.05 -16.83
C ILE A 997 -8.68 -18.82 -16.83
N PHE A 998 -9.78 -18.85 -17.59
CA PHE A 998 -10.67 -17.71 -17.79
C PHE A 998 -11.61 -17.50 -16.61
N ASN A 999 -12.01 -16.24 -16.37
CA ASN A 999 -12.85 -15.84 -15.22
C ASN A 999 -12.27 -16.24 -13.83
N THR A 1000 -10.98 -16.57 -13.77
CA THR A 1000 -10.30 -16.89 -12.51
C THR A 1000 -9.61 -15.65 -11.94
N THR A 1001 -9.21 -15.72 -10.67
CA THR A 1001 -8.30 -14.76 -10.05
C THR A 1001 -7.14 -15.50 -9.37
N TYR A 1002 -6.07 -14.76 -9.09
CA TYR A 1002 -4.92 -15.24 -8.33
C TYR A 1002 -5.30 -15.63 -6.90
N TRP A 1003 -4.46 -16.44 -6.26
CA TRP A 1003 -4.57 -16.74 -4.84
C TRP A 1003 -3.66 -15.82 -4.02
N PHE A 1004 -4.24 -15.10 -3.05
CA PHE A 1004 -3.50 -14.11 -2.25
C PHE A 1004 -2.39 -14.74 -1.40
N VAL A 1005 -2.58 -15.98 -0.97
CA VAL A 1005 -1.65 -16.64 -0.04
C VAL A 1005 -0.34 -17.04 -0.73
N MET A 1006 -0.43 -17.56 -1.96
CA MET A 1006 0.71 -18.11 -2.70
C MET A 1006 0.36 -18.24 -4.19
N SER A 1007 1.25 -17.81 -5.10
CA SER A 1007 1.07 -18.00 -6.55
C SER A 1007 1.60 -19.34 -7.05
N GLU A 1008 2.67 -19.84 -6.43
CA GLU A 1008 3.41 -21.01 -6.90
C GLU A 1008 4.00 -21.83 -5.76
N TYR A 1009 4.18 -23.13 -6.01
CA TYR A 1009 4.94 -24.04 -5.15
C TYR A 1009 5.82 -24.95 -6.01
N GLN A 1010 7.06 -25.14 -5.59
CA GLN A 1010 8.06 -25.89 -6.36
C GLN A 1010 8.81 -26.87 -5.47
N ASN A 1011 8.89 -28.13 -5.91
CA ASN A 1011 9.75 -29.16 -5.38
C ASN A 1011 10.38 -29.95 -6.54
N TYR A 1012 11.59 -29.54 -6.93
CA TYR A 1012 12.32 -30.12 -8.05
C TYR A 1012 12.79 -31.57 -7.80
N GLU A 1013 12.91 -32.02 -6.54
CA GLU A 1013 13.26 -33.41 -6.24
C GLU A 1013 12.12 -34.38 -6.57
N GLU A 1014 10.88 -33.92 -6.46
CA GLU A 1014 9.66 -34.70 -6.72
C GLU A 1014 9.01 -34.40 -8.08
N ASN A 1015 9.64 -33.52 -8.89
CA ASN A 1015 9.12 -33.00 -10.16
C ASN A 1015 7.77 -32.27 -10.01
N ILE A 1016 7.66 -31.41 -8.99
CA ILE A 1016 6.46 -30.61 -8.72
C ILE A 1016 6.75 -29.15 -9.05
N ASP A 1017 6.04 -28.60 -10.03
CA ASP A 1017 5.97 -27.17 -10.31
C ASP A 1017 4.50 -26.80 -10.52
N VAL A 1018 3.91 -26.10 -9.53
CA VAL A 1018 2.47 -25.81 -9.51
C VAL A 1018 2.16 -24.33 -9.49
N ARG A 1019 1.05 -23.98 -10.14
CA ARG A 1019 0.39 -22.67 -10.08
C ARG A 1019 -1.03 -22.80 -9.56
N PHE A 1020 -1.55 -21.70 -9.02
CA PHE A 1020 -2.89 -21.66 -8.45
C PHE A 1020 -3.75 -20.59 -9.11
N THR A 1021 -4.98 -20.96 -9.44
CA THR A 1021 -6.04 -20.04 -9.85
C THR A 1021 -7.32 -20.40 -9.11
N GLN A 1022 -8.27 -19.49 -9.03
CA GLN A 1022 -9.54 -19.74 -8.34
C GLN A 1022 -10.69 -18.95 -8.93
N THR A 1023 -11.90 -19.51 -8.80
CA THR A 1023 -13.16 -18.79 -8.97
C THR A 1023 -13.86 -18.69 -7.62
N ASN A 1024 -15.09 -18.17 -7.60
CA ASN A 1024 -15.90 -18.25 -6.39
C ASN A 1024 -16.37 -19.69 -6.09
N ASP A 1025 -16.39 -20.60 -7.08
CA ASP A 1025 -16.96 -21.94 -6.92
C ASP A 1025 -15.91 -23.06 -6.86
N ALA A 1026 -14.69 -22.80 -7.32
CA ALA A 1026 -13.62 -23.81 -7.32
C ALA A 1026 -12.22 -23.21 -7.12
N PHE A 1027 -11.30 -24.07 -6.68
CA PHE A 1027 -9.86 -23.80 -6.63
C PHE A 1027 -9.13 -24.76 -7.56
N TYR A 1028 -8.20 -24.25 -8.36
CA TYR A 1028 -7.47 -25.04 -9.34
C TYR A 1028 -5.99 -25.10 -9.00
N ILE A 1029 -5.41 -26.29 -9.17
CA ILE A 1029 -3.99 -26.56 -9.02
C ILE A 1029 -3.50 -27.03 -10.38
N LEU A 1030 -2.64 -26.23 -11.01
CA LEU A 1030 -2.13 -26.45 -12.36
C LEU A 1030 -0.69 -26.93 -12.26
N MET A 1031 -0.45 -28.20 -12.59
CA MET A 1031 0.88 -28.84 -12.56
C MET A 1031 1.53 -28.68 -13.94
N LEU A 1032 2.63 -27.93 -14.00
CA LEU A 1032 3.38 -27.67 -15.24
C LEU A 1032 4.30 -28.84 -15.63
N GLU A 1033 4.56 -29.73 -14.67
CA GLU A 1033 5.41 -30.91 -14.84
C GLU A 1033 4.63 -32.16 -14.44
N ARG A 1034 4.90 -33.28 -15.13
CA ARG A 1034 4.27 -34.56 -14.81
C ARG A 1034 4.79 -35.05 -13.44
N PRO A 1035 3.94 -35.27 -12.44
CA PRO A 1035 4.39 -35.78 -11.15
C PRO A 1035 5.07 -37.14 -11.27
N SER A 1036 6.10 -37.37 -10.46
CA SER A 1036 6.90 -38.60 -10.46
C SER A 1036 6.28 -39.77 -9.67
N SER A 1037 5.14 -39.52 -9.01
CA SER A 1037 4.50 -40.42 -8.04
C SER A 1037 2.99 -40.28 -8.11
N ASP A 1038 2.27 -41.39 -7.90
CA ASP A 1038 0.81 -41.40 -7.75
C ASP A 1038 0.32 -40.64 -6.50
N ASN A 1039 1.22 -40.40 -5.54
CA ASN A 1039 0.97 -39.57 -4.37
C ASN A 1039 1.67 -38.23 -4.56
N VAL A 1040 0.91 -37.19 -4.89
CA VAL A 1040 1.42 -35.82 -5.10
C VAL A 1040 1.22 -35.04 -3.81
N TYR A 1041 2.31 -34.67 -3.14
CA TYR A 1041 2.25 -33.83 -1.94
C TYR A 1041 2.55 -32.37 -2.30
N ILE A 1042 1.65 -31.47 -1.91
CA ILE A 1042 1.82 -30.03 -2.12
C ILE A 1042 1.81 -29.36 -0.75
N ASP A 1043 2.95 -28.77 -0.37
CA ASP A 1043 3.12 -28.08 0.92
C ASP A 1043 2.57 -26.64 0.86
N ALA A 1044 1.26 -26.54 0.61
CA ALA A 1044 0.52 -25.29 0.60
C ALA A 1044 -0.80 -25.44 1.36
N PRO A 1045 -1.32 -24.38 2.01
CA PRO A 1045 -2.58 -24.41 2.72
C PRO A 1045 -3.79 -24.40 1.77
N ILE A 1046 -3.91 -25.41 0.90
CA ILE A 1046 -4.96 -25.52 -0.12
C ILE A 1046 -6.35 -25.43 0.56
N PRO A 1047 -7.28 -24.59 0.06
CA PRO A 1047 -8.57 -24.31 0.70
C PRO A 1047 -9.62 -25.43 0.53
N VAL A 1048 -9.18 -26.70 0.56
CA VAL A 1048 -10.03 -27.90 0.51
C VAL A 1048 -10.57 -28.26 1.90
N LEU A 1049 -11.83 -28.67 2.00
CA LEU A 1049 -12.47 -29.15 3.24
C LEU A 1049 -13.14 -30.52 3.02
N ASP A 1050 -13.40 -31.23 4.11
CA ASP A 1050 -14.14 -32.50 4.06
C ASP A 1050 -15.51 -32.29 3.40
N GLY A 1051 -15.82 -33.10 2.39
CA GLY A 1051 -17.05 -33.01 1.60
C GLY A 1051 -16.88 -32.32 0.24
N ASP A 1052 -15.81 -31.54 0.05
CA ASP A 1052 -15.44 -31.00 -1.28
C ASP A 1052 -15.09 -32.15 -2.25
N SER A 1053 -15.35 -31.92 -3.54
CA SER A 1053 -14.98 -32.87 -4.59
C SER A 1053 -13.66 -32.47 -5.21
N VAL A 1054 -12.75 -33.43 -5.34
CA VAL A 1054 -11.47 -33.21 -6.02
C VAL A 1054 -11.42 -34.09 -7.26
N THR A 1055 -11.27 -33.46 -8.42
CA THR A 1055 -11.22 -34.13 -9.72
C THR A 1055 -9.94 -33.72 -10.48
N VAL A 1056 -9.45 -34.60 -11.34
CA VAL A 1056 -8.49 -34.26 -12.39
C VAL A 1056 -9.28 -33.97 -13.65
N LEU A 1057 -9.02 -32.82 -14.27
CA LEU A 1057 -9.55 -32.46 -15.57
C LEU A 1057 -8.68 -33.08 -16.66
N ASP A 1058 -9.30 -33.55 -17.74
CA ASP A 1058 -8.57 -34.04 -18.91
C ASP A 1058 -8.88 -33.24 -20.18
N SER A 1059 -7.96 -33.33 -21.15
CA SER A 1059 -8.06 -32.68 -22.46
C SER A 1059 -9.25 -33.17 -23.32
N ALA A 1060 -9.97 -34.22 -22.92
CA ALA A 1060 -11.21 -34.67 -23.57
C ALA A 1060 -12.47 -34.08 -22.90
N GLY A 1061 -12.31 -33.24 -21.88
CA GLY A 1061 -13.40 -32.63 -21.11
C GLY A 1061 -13.99 -33.55 -20.04
N GLY A 1062 -13.30 -34.63 -19.68
CA GLY A 1062 -13.64 -35.52 -18.59
C GLY A 1062 -13.16 -35.00 -17.24
N GLU A 1063 -13.90 -35.36 -16.18
CA GLU A 1063 -13.49 -35.13 -14.80
C GLU A 1063 -13.38 -36.48 -14.06
N THR A 1064 -12.18 -36.80 -13.57
CA THR A 1064 -11.94 -38.05 -12.83
C THR A 1064 -11.73 -37.77 -11.34
N PRO A 1065 -12.59 -38.28 -10.44
CA PRO A 1065 -12.44 -38.09 -8.99
C PRO A 1065 -11.16 -38.72 -8.45
N VAL A 1066 -10.48 -38.00 -7.56
CA VAL A 1066 -9.26 -38.46 -6.88
C VAL A 1066 -9.41 -38.37 -5.35
N GLN A 1067 -8.71 -39.26 -4.65
CA GLN A 1067 -8.68 -39.23 -3.19
C GLN A 1067 -7.63 -38.23 -2.70
N TRP A 1068 -7.86 -37.63 -1.54
CA TRP A 1068 -6.93 -36.68 -0.93
C TRP A 1068 -6.92 -36.81 0.59
N ASN A 1069 -5.83 -36.40 1.23
CA ASN A 1069 -5.71 -36.36 2.68
C ASN A 1069 -4.85 -35.19 3.15
N LYS A 1070 -5.23 -34.58 4.28
CA LYS A 1070 -4.38 -33.63 5.03
C LYS A 1070 -3.58 -34.39 6.07
N ASP A 1071 -2.25 -34.30 6.02
CA ASP A 1071 -1.38 -34.87 7.05
C ASP A 1071 -0.97 -33.80 8.06
N SER A 1072 -1.70 -33.73 9.18
CA SER A 1072 -1.43 -32.76 10.25
C SER A 1072 -0.03 -32.85 10.86
N GLN A 1073 0.72 -33.94 10.61
CA GLN A 1073 2.10 -34.08 11.08
C GLN A 1073 3.15 -33.52 10.11
N LYS A 1074 2.80 -33.33 8.82
CA LYS A 1074 3.70 -32.82 7.78
C LYS A 1074 3.59 -31.32 7.52
N GLY A 1075 2.63 -30.63 8.15
CA GLY A 1075 2.43 -29.19 7.99
C GLY A 1075 1.08 -28.85 7.36
N PRO A 1076 0.95 -27.72 6.65
CA PRO A 1076 -0.29 -27.29 6.03
C PRO A 1076 -0.65 -28.04 4.74
N GLY A 1077 0.25 -28.86 4.20
CA GLY A 1077 0.11 -29.49 2.88
C GLY A 1077 -0.97 -30.56 2.74
N VAL A 1078 -1.25 -30.88 1.48
CA VAL A 1078 -2.26 -31.88 1.05
C VAL A 1078 -1.60 -32.93 0.16
N THR A 1079 -1.92 -34.20 0.38
CA THR A 1079 -1.57 -35.29 -0.54
C THR A 1079 -2.76 -35.62 -1.42
N PHE A 1080 -2.54 -35.68 -2.73
CA PHE A 1080 -3.51 -36.14 -3.73
C PHE A 1080 -3.08 -37.49 -4.31
N HIS A 1081 -4.01 -38.43 -4.38
CA HIS A 1081 -3.81 -39.76 -4.94
C HIS A 1081 -4.28 -39.78 -6.40
N ILE A 1082 -3.35 -39.62 -7.33
CA ILE A 1082 -3.60 -39.54 -8.78
C ILE A 1082 -2.99 -40.78 -9.46
N PRO A 1083 -3.78 -41.80 -9.81
CA PRO A 1083 -3.28 -42.98 -10.53
C PRO A 1083 -2.52 -42.63 -11.83
N GLU A 1084 -1.44 -43.36 -12.10
CA GLU A 1084 -0.59 -43.16 -13.30
C GLU A 1084 -1.37 -43.09 -14.61
N GLU A 1085 -2.45 -43.88 -14.72
CA GLU A 1085 -3.32 -43.92 -15.90
C GLU A 1085 -3.99 -42.58 -16.23
N ILE A 1086 -4.32 -41.77 -15.20
CA ILE A 1086 -4.96 -40.46 -15.36
C ILE A 1086 -3.98 -39.45 -15.95
N PHE A 1087 -2.69 -39.51 -15.58
CA PHE A 1087 -1.69 -38.60 -16.14
C PHE A 1087 -1.51 -38.75 -17.65
N GLY A 1088 -1.85 -39.90 -18.23
CA GLY A 1088 -1.80 -40.13 -19.67
C GLY A 1088 -2.92 -39.45 -20.46
N HIS A 1089 -3.90 -38.82 -19.79
CA HIS A 1089 -5.00 -38.12 -20.45
C HIS A 1089 -4.68 -36.64 -20.77
N ASP A 1090 -3.50 -36.16 -20.38
CA ASP A 1090 -3.00 -34.81 -20.68
C ASP A 1090 -1.50 -34.83 -21.04
N GLU A 1091 -1.02 -33.76 -21.68
CA GLU A 1091 0.32 -33.68 -22.28
C GLU A 1091 1.10 -32.40 -21.93
N TYR A 1092 0.44 -31.32 -21.49
CA TYR A 1092 1.09 -30.01 -21.29
C TYR A 1092 1.00 -29.48 -19.86
N CYS A 1093 -0.18 -29.60 -19.25
CA CYS A 1093 -0.40 -29.18 -17.88
C CYS A 1093 -1.57 -29.98 -17.31
N TRP A 1094 -1.39 -30.55 -16.12
CA TRP A 1094 -2.41 -31.36 -15.46
C TRP A 1094 -3.14 -30.51 -14.42
N VAL A 1095 -4.47 -30.49 -14.49
CA VAL A 1095 -5.29 -29.62 -13.64
C VAL A 1095 -6.08 -30.44 -12.62
N LEU A 1096 -5.86 -30.17 -11.34
CA LEU A 1096 -6.74 -30.60 -10.26
C LEU A 1096 -7.76 -29.50 -9.96
N LYS A 1097 -9.03 -29.87 -9.90
CA LYS A 1097 -10.14 -29.01 -9.49
C LYS A 1097 -10.62 -29.42 -8.12
N VAL A 1098 -10.61 -28.47 -7.19
CA VAL A 1098 -11.29 -28.56 -5.89
C VAL A 1098 -12.61 -27.81 -6.03
N GLU A 1099 -13.70 -28.53 -6.28
CA GLU A 1099 -15.05 -27.98 -6.34
C GLU A 1099 -15.58 -27.79 -4.91
N TYR A 1100 -15.93 -26.55 -4.56
CA TYR A 1100 -16.44 -26.23 -3.22
C TYR A 1100 -17.89 -26.72 -3.07
N ARG A 1101 -18.12 -27.67 -2.16
CA ARG A 1101 -19.46 -28.21 -1.88
C ARG A 1101 -20.07 -27.61 -0.61
N PHE A 1102 -21.40 -27.69 -0.54
CA PHE A 1102 -22.22 -27.20 0.58
C PHE A 1102 -22.49 -28.29 1.62
#